data_AF-A0A968VUF7-F1
#
_entry.id   AF-A0A968VUF7-F1
#
_cell.length_a   1.000
_cell.length_b   1.000
_cell.length_c   1.000
_cell.angle_alpha   90.00
_cell.angle_beta   90.00
_cell.angle_gamma   90.00
#
_symmetry.space_group_name_H-M   'P 1'
#
loop_
_entity.id
_entity.type
_entity.pdbx_description
1 polymer ?
#
loop_
_entity_poly.entity_id
_entity_poly.type
_entity_poly.pdbx_seq_one_letter_code
_entity_poly.pdbx_strand_id
1 'polypeptide(L)'
;PFRPKTREEFTPAVIKSKYPRVQVSVFKTWAEYISAHSGFYQNKSTLPLELAGVVKKLNAEKSVSAKADGVLLWLAENLTYSRRWLSPGAGWSPRPIGEIVKTKTGDCKDFAVATLVLLKELGIRAEPVYVSLVRSEDPSSILKGPINEKAPIVSDYFNHVVVRYLDGDTWRVIEPGRGLGDSSRPAYFLKDAWALNLGESAGTLYRISLPKSDYAYAKFHSNISPKLDGNFMVRTSVELTGEFSNFFKDIYFGMGNEAFENALKGLANTDAGINVAAKQPISRARGALLVDLEYTLKSRTDKIIKEGFSYSPHFLPFFAWEHQNRPVQFPFIPGESKETVLVKGMFTFKEPKYDCLVRGPFGDIDRRVTNIKEGVQITDFIRFWTPNYFPEDSDDKKLQALHIDSIRECMGSNMALVTLDGKDKTQIPFEKSIDIAKPYQAPESVTGIGLEARLTEIRKLDAYLDARLADPDLLWRKANHVRSLGYHSGKLYIKEHLEEAKKILLSAIEKNPSYPTNFGVLGKHHLLSGESAEALRAFNRGYALSKQDSNVLALGAEISKANKNLDIALRYHALAANFAKTNDERLTQHERQAEILCYFQNKCEEGARVYEEKILKGKPHRWKLHNAALMYQSMKNYKRAIELERKALEDGPWGMAQQVISESRLSLIEAKIESMGRMNQKTDFGPINKELAEMYKEDRHHAGILAMLVRINSIAAMVGQSEDNLALANQYAEELKVVAHENPEGARNAIEHLKTAMSLVRSAPKFGGRTPAAASAPDELGQKGDKRK
;
A
#
# COMPACT_ATOMS: atom_id res chain seq x y z
N PRO A 1 -5.05 -23.26 19.48
CA PRO A 1 -5.82 -23.59 18.25
C PRO A 1 -7.32 -23.25 18.40
N PHE A 2 -7.63 -21.96 18.58
CA PHE A 2 -9.00 -21.45 18.48
C PHE A 2 -9.12 -20.74 17.13
N ARG A 3 -9.56 -21.49 16.12
CA ARG A 3 -10.17 -20.87 14.94
C ARG A 3 -11.43 -20.16 15.45
N PRO A 4 -11.66 -18.89 15.13
CA PRO A 4 -12.98 -18.31 15.29
C PRO A 4 -13.97 -19.26 14.62
N LYS A 5 -14.89 -19.84 15.38
CA LYS A 5 -16.03 -20.58 14.84
C LYS A 5 -17.08 -19.65 14.22
N THR A 6 -16.68 -18.44 13.82
CA THR A 6 -17.32 -17.61 12.79
C THR A 6 -16.58 -17.76 11.46
N ARG A 7 -16.22 -18.99 11.12
CA ARG A 7 -15.51 -19.34 9.88
C ARG A 7 -16.33 -19.07 8.61
N GLU A 8 -17.62 -18.79 8.75
CA GLU A 8 -18.60 -18.63 7.65
C GLU A 8 -18.89 -17.16 7.28
N GLU A 9 -18.58 -16.20 8.14
CA GLU A 9 -18.80 -14.77 7.84
C GLU A 9 -17.55 -14.06 7.28
N PHE A 10 -16.37 -14.66 7.48
CA PHE A 10 -15.07 -14.16 6.99
C PHE A 10 -14.34 -15.12 6.05
N THR A 11 -14.94 -16.28 5.71
CA THR A 11 -14.47 -17.02 4.53
C THR A 11 -14.58 -16.08 3.33
N PRO A 12 -13.65 -16.11 2.36
CA PRO A 12 -13.83 -15.37 1.12
C PRO A 12 -15.24 -15.68 0.65
N ALA A 13 -16.09 -14.65 0.59
CA ALA A 13 -17.43 -14.77 0.06
C ALA A 13 -17.27 -15.60 -1.20
N VAL A 14 -17.87 -16.81 -1.21
CA VAL A 14 -17.89 -17.68 -2.39
C VAL A 14 -18.12 -16.75 -3.56
N ILE A 15 -17.11 -16.52 -4.41
CA ILE A 15 -17.18 -15.48 -5.43
C ILE A 15 -18.36 -15.88 -6.28
N LYS A 16 -19.47 -15.18 -6.10
CA LYS A 16 -20.77 -15.76 -6.37
C LYS A 16 -20.87 -16.03 -7.88
N SER A 17 -20.31 -15.14 -8.67
CA SER A 17 -20.07 -15.27 -10.12
C SER A 17 -19.28 -16.51 -10.60
N LYS A 18 -18.53 -17.21 -9.75
CA LYS A 18 -17.74 -18.41 -10.13
C LYS A 18 -18.52 -19.72 -10.02
N TYR A 19 -19.76 -19.70 -9.54
CA TYR A 19 -20.60 -20.89 -9.37
C TYR A 19 -21.91 -20.75 -10.13
N PRO A 20 -22.39 -21.81 -10.81
CA PRO A 20 -23.72 -21.80 -11.41
C PRO A 20 -24.79 -21.52 -10.37
N ARG A 21 -25.74 -20.66 -10.71
CA ARG A 21 -26.83 -20.22 -9.81
C ARG A 21 -28.14 -20.14 -10.57
N VAL A 22 -29.22 -20.42 -9.84
CA VAL A 22 -30.58 -20.17 -10.29
C VAL A 22 -31.16 -19.11 -9.37
N GLN A 23 -31.56 -17.99 -9.96
CA GLN A 23 -32.18 -16.87 -9.26
C GLN A 23 -33.60 -16.69 -9.80
N VAL A 24 -34.58 -16.62 -8.91
CA VAL A 24 -36.00 -16.49 -9.25
C VAL A 24 -36.59 -15.34 -8.47
N SER A 25 -37.39 -14.51 -9.12
CA SER A 25 -38.15 -13.44 -8.48
C SER A 25 -39.62 -13.55 -8.84
N VAL A 26 -40.48 -13.30 -7.85
CA VAL A 26 -41.93 -13.21 -8.03
C VAL A 26 -42.42 -11.76 -8.21
N PHE A 27 -41.53 -10.79 -8.02
CA PHE A 27 -41.83 -9.36 -8.19
C PHE A 27 -41.54 -8.94 -9.63
N LYS A 28 -42.38 -8.07 -10.20
CA LYS A 28 -42.21 -7.59 -11.58
C LYS A 28 -41.18 -6.46 -11.68
N THR A 29 -41.08 -5.64 -10.63
CA THR A 29 -40.22 -4.45 -10.61
C THR A 29 -39.59 -4.26 -9.23
N TRP A 30 -38.47 -3.52 -9.16
CA TRP A 30 -37.91 -3.09 -7.87
C TRP A 30 -38.87 -2.20 -7.10
N ALA A 31 -39.65 -1.35 -7.76
CA ALA A 31 -40.63 -0.49 -7.09
C ALA A 31 -41.68 -1.32 -6.33
N GLU A 32 -42.17 -2.40 -6.95
CA GLU A 32 -43.07 -3.36 -6.30
C GLU A 32 -42.40 -4.04 -5.10
N TYR A 33 -41.15 -4.48 -5.26
CA TYR A 33 -40.37 -5.09 -4.18
C TYR A 33 -40.16 -4.13 -3.01
N ILE A 34 -39.70 -2.90 -3.28
CA ILE A 34 -39.40 -1.89 -2.27
C ILE A 34 -40.70 -1.49 -1.56
N SER A 35 -41.79 -1.28 -2.29
CA SER A 35 -43.10 -0.98 -1.70
C SER A 35 -43.54 -2.09 -0.73
N ALA A 36 -43.49 -3.36 -1.17
CA ALA A 36 -43.84 -4.49 -0.32
C ALA A 36 -42.97 -4.60 0.94
N HIS A 37 -41.65 -4.38 0.81
CA HIS A 37 -40.71 -4.51 1.92
C HIS A 37 -40.71 -3.29 2.85
N SER A 38 -40.98 -2.09 2.33
CA SER A 38 -41.12 -0.88 3.17
C SER A 38 -42.29 -1.01 4.15
N GLY A 39 -43.39 -1.64 3.72
CA GLY A 39 -44.56 -1.91 4.55
C GLY A 39 -44.26 -2.77 5.78
N PHE A 40 -43.20 -3.59 5.75
CA PHE A 40 -42.76 -4.37 6.91
C PHE A 40 -42.31 -3.52 8.09
N TYR A 41 -41.78 -2.32 7.83
CA TYR A 41 -41.22 -1.41 8.83
C TYR A 41 -42.17 -0.26 9.19
N GLN A 42 -43.18 0.03 8.36
CA GLN A 42 -44.15 1.12 8.57
C GLN A 42 -45.32 0.75 9.50
N ASN A 43 -45.76 -0.52 9.52
CA ASN A 43 -47.06 -0.93 10.10
C ASN A 43 -46.99 -1.68 11.45
N LYS A 44 -45.87 -1.67 12.17
CA LYS A 44 -45.66 -2.58 13.34
C LYS A 44 -45.32 -1.89 14.67
N SER A 45 -45.64 -0.62 14.82
CA SER A 45 -44.89 0.26 15.72
C SER A 45 -45.76 1.16 16.60
N THR A 46 -46.54 0.55 17.50
CA THR A 46 -46.95 1.22 18.73
C THR A 46 -45.85 1.03 19.77
N LEU A 47 -45.34 2.11 20.37
CA LEU A 47 -44.34 2.04 21.42
C LEU A 47 -44.90 1.24 22.62
N PRO A 48 -44.26 0.13 23.03
CA PRO A 48 -44.64 -0.58 24.24
C PRO A 48 -44.49 0.33 25.47
N LEU A 49 -45.43 0.26 26.43
CA LEU A 49 -45.40 1.07 27.66
C LEU A 49 -44.06 0.95 28.41
N GLU A 50 -43.44 -0.23 28.36
CA GLU A 50 -42.15 -0.55 28.96
C GLU A 50 -41.00 0.33 28.43
N LEU A 51 -41.12 0.86 27.21
CA LEU A 51 -40.12 1.74 26.58
C LEU A 51 -40.36 3.22 26.85
N ALA A 52 -41.50 3.62 27.44
CA ALA A 52 -41.82 5.03 27.69
C ALA A 52 -40.78 5.70 28.62
N GLY A 53 -40.30 4.96 29.64
CA GLY A 53 -39.23 5.44 30.52
C GLY A 53 -37.89 5.64 29.81
N VAL A 54 -37.58 4.77 28.84
CA VAL A 54 -36.36 4.85 28.02
C VAL A 54 -36.41 6.11 27.15
N VAL A 55 -37.51 6.31 26.42
CA VAL A 55 -37.73 7.51 25.59
C VAL A 55 -37.64 8.77 26.43
N LYS A 56 -38.29 8.81 27.59
CA LYS A 56 -38.22 9.98 28.50
C LYS A 56 -36.79 10.29 28.93
N LYS A 57 -36.00 9.27 29.31
CA LYS A 57 -34.59 9.44 29.69
C LYS A 57 -33.77 9.98 28.52
N LEU A 58 -33.87 9.34 27.35
CA LEU A 58 -33.09 9.70 26.17
C LEU A 58 -33.49 11.07 25.63
N ASN A 59 -34.74 11.49 25.77
CA ASN A 59 -35.17 12.80 25.29
C ASN A 59 -34.51 13.98 26.03
N ALA A 60 -33.96 13.75 27.23
CA ALA A 60 -33.20 14.73 27.98
C ALA A 60 -31.78 14.99 27.41
N GLU A 61 -31.29 14.13 26.52
CA GLU A 61 -29.99 14.32 25.86
C GLU A 61 -30.02 15.52 24.91
N LYS A 62 -28.91 16.26 24.87
CA LYS A 62 -28.82 17.55 24.16
C LYS A 62 -28.69 17.42 22.64
N SER A 63 -28.11 16.34 22.15
CA SER A 63 -27.80 16.16 20.72
C SER A 63 -28.47 14.92 20.14
N VAL A 64 -28.79 14.97 18.84
CA VAL A 64 -29.38 13.82 18.12
C VAL A 64 -28.46 12.60 18.19
N SER A 65 -27.14 12.79 18.02
CA SER A 65 -26.17 11.69 18.15
C SER A 65 -26.13 11.10 19.56
N ALA A 66 -26.21 11.90 20.63
CA ALA A 66 -26.29 11.36 22.00
C ALA A 66 -27.58 10.56 22.24
N LYS A 67 -28.71 11.02 21.69
CA LYS A 67 -29.97 10.27 21.70
C LYS A 67 -29.83 8.93 20.98
N ALA A 68 -29.24 8.93 19.79
CA ALA A 68 -29.00 7.72 18.99
C ALA A 68 -28.00 6.75 19.65
N ASP A 69 -26.91 7.25 20.24
CA ASP A 69 -25.96 6.45 21.05
C ASP A 69 -26.70 5.77 22.21
N GLY A 70 -27.58 6.50 22.89
CA GLY A 70 -28.39 5.95 23.98
C GLY A 70 -29.40 4.90 23.54
N VAL A 71 -30.00 5.03 22.35
CA VAL A 71 -30.84 3.97 21.75
C VAL A 71 -30.01 2.71 21.49
N LEU A 72 -28.85 2.85 20.83
CA LEU A 72 -27.95 1.73 20.54
C LEU A 72 -27.47 1.04 21.83
N LEU A 73 -27.10 1.82 22.84
CA LEU A 73 -26.68 1.30 24.14
C LEU A 73 -27.81 0.53 24.82
N TRP A 74 -29.02 1.08 24.81
CA TRP A 74 -30.18 0.38 25.39
C TRP A 74 -30.43 -0.96 24.68
N LEU A 75 -30.39 -0.99 23.35
CA LEU A 75 -30.55 -2.22 22.58
C LEU A 75 -29.47 -3.24 22.93
N ALA A 76 -28.21 -2.80 22.98
CA ALA A 76 -27.06 -3.66 23.29
C ALA A 76 -27.07 -4.22 24.73
N GLU A 77 -27.71 -3.53 25.67
CA GLU A 77 -27.84 -3.95 27.07
C GLU A 77 -29.08 -4.84 27.32
N ASN A 78 -30.13 -4.70 26.50
CA ASN A 78 -31.44 -5.31 26.78
C ASN A 78 -31.85 -6.39 25.77
N LEU A 79 -31.20 -6.46 24.61
CA LEU A 79 -31.51 -7.43 23.55
C LEU A 79 -30.30 -8.29 23.19
N THR A 80 -30.55 -9.55 22.88
CA THR A 80 -29.54 -10.51 22.38
C THR A 80 -29.76 -10.81 20.91
N TYR A 81 -28.70 -10.70 20.11
CA TYR A 81 -28.75 -11.06 18.69
C TYR A 81 -28.93 -12.58 18.50
N SER A 82 -29.87 -12.98 17.63
CA SER A 82 -30.24 -14.37 17.38
C SER A 82 -30.39 -14.62 15.89
N ARG A 83 -29.88 -15.74 15.35
CA ARG A 83 -29.87 -16.01 13.90
C ARG A 83 -31.20 -16.54 13.33
N ARG A 84 -32.30 -15.89 13.68
CA ARG A 84 -33.67 -16.38 13.39
C ARG A 84 -34.07 -16.29 11.91
N TRP A 85 -33.35 -15.55 11.08
CA TRP A 85 -33.61 -15.50 9.63
C TRP A 85 -33.54 -16.87 8.93
N LEU A 86 -32.91 -17.88 9.57
CA LEU A 86 -32.87 -19.26 9.09
C LEU A 86 -34.18 -20.03 9.33
N SER A 87 -35.11 -19.51 10.12
CA SER A 87 -36.39 -20.16 10.38
C SER A 87 -37.34 -20.04 9.18
N PRO A 88 -38.06 -21.12 8.81
CA PRO A 88 -39.08 -21.07 7.76
C PRO A 88 -40.08 -19.92 8.00
N GLY A 89 -40.27 -19.07 6.99
CA GLY A 89 -41.20 -17.94 7.05
C GLY A 89 -40.69 -16.67 7.75
N ALA A 90 -39.49 -16.67 8.36
CA ALA A 90 -38.94 -15.47 9.00
C ALA A 90 -38.47 -14.42 7.97
N GLY A 91 -37.73 -14.86 6.95
CA GLY A 91 -37.31 -14.05 5.79
C GLY A 91 -36.91 -12.62 6.14
N TRP A 92 -37.51 -11.67 5.41
CA TRP A 92 -37.28 -10.22 5.53
C TRP A 92 -38.30 -9.47 6.39
N SER A 93 -39.28 -10.16 6.99
CA SER A 93 -40.34 -9.51 7.79
C SER A 93 -39.94 -9.46 9.26
N PRO A 94 -39.74 -8.27 9.86
CA PRO A 94 -39.37 -8.12 11.26
C PRO A 94 -40.56 -8.43 12.16
N ARG A 95 -40.31 -8.74 13.42
CA ARG A 95 -41.37 -8.94 14.41
C ARG A 95 -41.90 -7.60 14.93
N PRO A 96 -43.13 -7.57 15.49
CA PRO A 96 -43.62 -6.39 16.19
C PRO A 96 -42.72 -6.05 17.38
N ILE A 97 -42.50 -4.75 17.63
CA ILE A 97 -41.59 -4.31 18.71
C ILE A 97 -41.98 -4.84 20.09
N GLY A 98 -43.28 -4.98 20.38
CA GLY A 98 -43.75 -5.57 21.63
C GLY A 98 -43.28 -7.02 21.83
N GLU A 99 -43.19 -7.81 20.75
CA GLU A 99 -42.63 -9.16 20.83
C GLU A 99 -41.11 -9.11 21.03
N ILE A 100 -40.40 -8.22 20.33
CA ILE A 100 -38.94 -8.06 20.43
C ILE A 100 -38.54 -7.70 21.87
N VAL A 101 -39.22 -6.72 22.47
CA VAL A 101 -38.98 -6.30 23.86
C VAL A 101 -39.29 -7.42 24.83
N LYS A 102 -40.42 -8.12 24.64
CA LYS A 102 -40.83 -9.24 25.49
C LYS A 102 -39.83 -10.41 25.45
N THR A 103 -39.35 -10.78 24.25
CA THR A 103 -38.44 -11.93 24.10
C THR A 103 -36.98 -11.57 24.36
N LYS A 104 -36.63 -10.28 24.39
CA LYS A 104 -35.25 -9.78 24.56
C LYS A 104 -34.26 -10.38 23.56
N THR A 105 -34.73 -10.73 22.38
CA THR A 105 -33.94 -11.37 21.32
C THR A 105 -34.37 -10.81 19.98
N GLY A 106 -33.50 -10.82 18.97
CA GLY A 106 -33.83 -10.40 17.60
C GLY A 106 -32.71 -10.62 16.60
N ASP A 107 -32.97 -10.46 15.31
CA ASP A 107 -31.95 -10.39 14.25
C ASP A 107 -31.88 -8.98 13.62
N CYS A 108 -31.11 -8.79 12.55
CA CYS A 108 -30.84 -7.47 11.96
C CYS A 108 -32.11 -6.65 11.66
N LYS A 109 -33.18 -7.28 11.17
CA LYS A 109 -34.46 -6.60 10.89
C LYS A 109 -35.24 -6.24 12.16
N ASP A 110 -35.17 -7.09 13.20
CA ASP A 110 -35.80 -6.80 14.49
C ASP A 110 -35.10 -5.63 15.20
N PHE A 111 -33.76 -5.64 15.22
CA PHE A 111 -32.95 -4.54 15.75
C PHE A 111 -33.21 -3.24 14.98
N ALA A 112 -33.34 -3.30 13.64
CA ALA A 112 -33.71 -2.15 12.84
C ALA A 112 -35.09 -1.60 13.22
N VAL A 113 -36.13 -2.44 13.37
CA VAL A 113 -37.45 -1.99 13.82
C VAL A 113 -37.40 -1.35 15.20
N ALA A 114 -36.74 -1.98 16.18
CA ALA A 114 -36.63 -1.44 17.53
C ALA A 114 -35.99 -0.03 17.53
N THR A 115 -34.94 0.13 16.72
CA THR A 115 -34.24 1.41 16.53
C THR A 115 -35.14 2.46 15.88
N LEU A 116 -35.83 2.11 14.79
CA LEU A 116 -36.73 3.02 14.08
C LEU A 116 -37.84 3.55 14.98
N VAL A 117 -38.45 2.68 15.80
CA VAL A 117 -39.50 3.09 16.74
C VAL A 117 -38.96 4.04 17.80
N LEU A 118 -37.84 3.69 18.45
CA LEU A 118 -37.26 4.54 19.49
C LEU A 118 -36.82 5.91 18.95
N LEU A 119 -36.18 5.94 17.77
CA LEU A 119 -35.78 7.20 17.14
C LEU A 119 -36.99 8.05 16.74
N LYS A 120 -38.05 7.44 16.20
CA LYS A 120 -39.30 8.14 15.86
C LYS A 120 -39.92 8.81 17.09
N GLU A 121 -40.00 8.10 18.21
CA GLU A 121 -40.54 8.64 19.48
C GLU A 121 -39.67 9.75 20.08
N LEU A 122 -38.37 9.77 19.74
CA LEU A 122 -37.45 10.86 20.09
C LEU A 122 -37.53 12.06 19.13
N GLY A 123 -38.44 12.03 18.15
CA GLY A 123 -38.58 13.05 17.11
C GLY A 123 -37.46 13.01 16.07
N ILE A 124 -36.72 11.91 15.98
CA ILE A 124 -35.60 11.74 15.05
C ILE A 124 -36.10 10.99 13.82
N ARG A 125 -35.94 11.61 12.66
CA ARG A 125 -36.26 10.97 11.38
C ARG A 125 -35.28 9.84 11.11
N ALA A 126 -35.78 8.63 10.86
CA ALA A 126 -34.98 7.44 10.59
C ALA A 126 -35.64 6.52 9.56
N GLU A 127 -34.82 5.79 8.80
CA GLU A 127 -35.26 4.95 7.67
C GLU A 127 -34.51 3.61 7.65
N PRO A 128 -35.20 2.49 7.32
CA PRO A 128 -34.55 1.19 7.14
C PRO A 128 -33.75 1.15 5.84
N VAL A 129 -32.60 0.49 5.89
CA VAL A 129 -31.67 0.36 4.77
C VAL A 129 -31.24 -1.09 4.62
N TYR A 130 -31.41 -1.64 3.42
CA TYR A 130 -30.87 -2.96 3.06
C TYR A 130 -29.43 -2.82 2.60
N VAL A 131 -28.54 -3.68 3.09
CA VAL A 131 -27.10 -3.60 2.84
C VAL A 131 -26.57 -4.90 2.26
N SER A 132 -25.68 -4.76 1.29
CA SER A 132 -24.86 -5.83 0.75
C SER A 132 -23.53 -5.92 1.51
N LEU A 133 -23.37 -6.92 2.37
CA LEU A 133 -22.07 -7.22 2.98
C LEU A 133 -21.13 -7.99 2.05
N VAL A 134 -21.63 -8.46 0.90
CA VAL A 134 -20.84 -9.17 -0.11
C VAL A 134 -20.13 -8.16 -1.02
N ARG A 135 -18.83 -7.94 -0.78
CA ARG A 135 -18.04 -6.87 -1.44
C ARG A 135 -17.59 -7.15 -2.88
N SER A 136 -17.64 -8.40 -3.34
CA SER A 136 -17.07 -8.83 -4.62
C SER A 136 -17.97 -8.62 -5.83
N GLU A 137 -19.22 -8.18 -5.63
CA GLU A 137 -20.15 -7.97 -6.73
C GLU A 137 -20.54 -6.51 -6.78
N ASP A 138 -20.46 -5.92 -7.97
CA ASP A 138 -21.04 -4.62 -8.26
C ASP A 138 -22.49 -4.81 -8.73
N PRO A 139 -23.50 -4.74 -7.84
CA PRO A 139 -24.91 -4.73 -8.23
C PRO A 139 -25.23 -3.60 -9.21
N SER A 140 -24.37 -2.58 -9.39
CA SER A 140 -24.59 -1.57 -10.43
C SER A 140 -24.64 -2.19 -11.82
N SER A 141 -23.87 -3.25 -12.10
CA SER A 141 -23.90 -3.95 -13.41
C SER A 141 -25.24 -4.64 -13.71
N ILE A 142 -26.02 -4.95 -12.66
CA ILE A 142 -27.37 -5.52 -12.72
C ILE A 142 -28.43 -4.42 -12.69
N LEU A 143 -28.07 -3.28 -12.10
CA LEU A 143 -28.88 -2.07 -11.98
C LEU A 143 -28.52 -1.00 -13.03
N LYS A 144 -27.82 -1.36 -14.12
CA LYS A 144 -27.59 -0.45 -15.26
C LYS A 144 -28.89 -0.27 -16.04
N GLY A 145 -29.65 0.73 -15.62
CA GLY A 145 -30.92 1.16 -16.19
C GLY A 145 -31.78 1.87 -15.12
N PRO A 146 -32.88 2.53 -15.48
CA PRO A 146 -33.87 2.94 -14.48
C PRO A 146 -34.26 1.73 -13.63
N ILE A 147 -34.26 1.87 -12.30
CA ILE A 147 -34.58 0.80 -11.33
C ILE A 147 -35.98 0.16 -11.56
N ASN A 148 -36.78 0.66 -12.51
CA ASN A 148 -38.18 0.30 -12.69
C ASN A 148 -38.48 -0.81 -13.71
N GLU A 149 -37.54 -1.27 -14.54
CA GLU A 149 -37.91 -2.05 -15.74
C GLU A 149 -37.66 -3.56 -15.67
N LYS A 150 -36.97 -4.08 -14.64
CA LYS A 150 -36.66 -5.53 -14.52
C LYS A 150 -37.07 -6.10 -13.17
N ALA A 151 -37.41 -7.40 -13.17
CA ALA A 151 -37.70 -8.17 -11.97
C ALA A 151 -36.51 -8.12 -10.99
N PRO A 152 -36.72 -7.78 -9.72
CA PRO A 152 -35.65 -7.60 -8.76
C PRO A 152 -35.15 -8.95 -8.28
N ILE A 153 -33.86 -9.20 -8.44
CA ILE A 153 -33.19 -10.37 -7.88
C ILE A 153 -32.56 -9.88 -6.58
N VAL A 154 -33.14 -10.19 -5.41
CA VAL A 154 -32.78 -9.47 -4.17
C VAL A 154 -32.01 -10.29 -3.14
N SER A 155 -32.38 -11.56 -2.96
CA SER A 155 -31.85 -12.39 -1.88
C SER A 155 -30.34 -12.65 -1.96
N ASP A 156 -29.74 -12.45 -3.14
CA ASP A 156 -28.30 -12.63 -3.34
C ASP A 156 -27.49 -11.33 -3.15
N TYR A 157 -28.09 -10.15 -3.30
CA TYR A 157 -27.37 -8.87 -3.27
C TYR A 157 -27.45 -8.17 -1.93
N PHE A 158 -28.60 -8.13 -1.26
CA PHE A 158 -28.72 -7.54 0.06
C PHE A 158 -28.93 -8.67 1.07
N ASN A 159 -28.09 -8.73 2.10
CA ASN A 159 -28.10 -9.81 3.09
C ASN A 159 -28.17 -9.28 4.54
N HIS A 160 -28.29 -7.97 4.70
CA HIS A 160 -28.27 -7.31 6.01
C HIS A 160 -29.20 -6.09 6.04
N VAL A 161 -29.63 -5.68 7.25
CA VAL A 161 -30.50 -4.52 7.47
C VAL A 161 -29.86 -3.60 8.50
N VAL A 162 -29.75 -2.32 8.17
CA VAL A 162 -29.25 -1.26 9.04
C VAL A 162 -30.26 -0.11 9.09
N VAL A 163 -29.99 0.90 9.91
CA VAL A 163 -30.81 2.11 9.99
C VAL A 163 -29.99 3.31 9.58
N ARG A 164 -30.61 4.24 8.85
CA ARG A 164 -30.07 5.60 8.70
C ARG A 164 -30.95 6.60 9.43
N TYR A 165 -30.35 7.62 10.03
CA TYR A 165 -31.07 8.68 10.72
C TYR A 165 -30.53 10.06 10.34
N LEU A 166 -31.37 11.08 10.49
CA LEU A 166 -31.03 12.46 10.14
C LEU A 166 -30.50 13.20 11.38
N ASP A 167 -29.28 13.72 11.29
CA ASP A 167 -28.61 14.57 12.29
C ASP A 167 -28.25 15.92 11.65
N GLY A 168 -29.03 16.96 11.96
CA GLY A 168 -29.02 18.21 11.19
C GLY A 168 -29.41 17.93 9.74
N ASP A 169 -28.53 18.27 8.80
CA ASP A 169 -28.71 18.00 7.36
C ASP A 169 -27.96 16.73 6.89
N THR A 170 -27.38 15.96 7.82
CA THR A 170 -26.54 14.81 7.51
C THR A 170 -27.24 13.49 7.83
N TRP A 171 -27.37 12.62 6.83
CA TRP A 171 -27.77 11.23 7.05
C TRP A 171 -26.60 10.41 7.61
N ARG A 172 -26.81 9.78 8.77
CA ARG A 172 -25.86 8.87 9.41
C ARG A 172 -26.38 7.45 9.35
N VAL A 173 -25.51 6.49 9.06
CA VAL A 173 -25.85 5.06 9.03
C VAL A 173 -25.33 4.39 10.31
N ILE A 174 -26.19 3.61 10.96
CA ILE A 174 -25.88 2.89 12.20
C ILE A 174 -26.19 1.41 12.07
N GLU A 175 -25.34 0.60 12.68
CA GLU A 175 -25.53 -0.84 12.84
C GLU A 175 -26.18 -1.11 14.20
N PRO A 176 -27.50 -1.37 14.28
CA PRO A 176 -28.14 -1.51 15.58
C PRO A 176 -27.93 -2.89 16.21
N GLY A 177 -27.57 -3.90 15.40
CA GLY A 177 -27.16 -5.21 15.92
C GLY A 177 -25.79 -5.21 16.58
N ARG A 178 -25.04 -4.09 16.52
CA ARG A 178 -23.75 -3.95 17.18
C ARG A 178 -23.96 -3.83 18.69
N GLY A 179 -23.10 -4.48 19.46
CA GLY A 179 -23.16 -4.43 20.93
C GLY A 179 -22.69 -3.11 21.54
N LEU A 180 -22.68 -1.99 20.81
CA LEU A 180 -22.01 -0.74 21.18
C LEU A 180 -22.89 0.49 20.91
N GLY A 181 -22.77 1.50 21.77
CA GLY A 181 -23.39 2.81 21.64
C GLY A 181 -22.50 3.80 20.89
N ASP A 182 -22.30 3.60 19.59
CA ASP A 182 -21.59 4.53 18.70
C ASP A 182 -22.38 4.76 17.41
N SER A 183 -23.24 5.78 17.43
CA SER A 183 -24.06 6.24 16.30
C SER A 183 -23.34 7.24 15.39
N SER A 184 -22.16 7.70 15.82
CA SER A 184 -21.39 8.70 15.09
C SER A 184 -20.64 8.11 13.90
N ARG A 185 -20.43 6.79 13.93
CA ARG A 185 -19.62 6.04 12.96
C ARG A 185 -20.36 4.78 12.52
N PRO A 186 -20.55 4.56 11.21
CA PRO A 186 -21.00 3.26 10.73
C PRO A 186 -19.98 2.19 11.09
N ALA A 187 -20.44 0.97 11.39
CA ALA A 187 -19.55 -0.15 11.62
C ALA A 187 -18.64 -0.37 10.41
N TYR A 188 -17.36 -0.67 10.64
CA TYR A 188 -16.37 -0.65 9.56
C TYR A 188 -16.65 -1.66 8.46
N PHE A 189 -17.28 -2.79 8.79
CA PHE A 189 -17.68 -3.79 7.80
C PHE A 189 -18.70 -3.24 6.78
N LEU A 190 -19.42 -2.16 7.10
CA LEU A 190 -20.32 -1.45 6.19
C LEU A 190 -19.60 -0.50 5.22
N LYS A 191 -18.29 -0.29 5.37
CA LYS A 191 -17.52 0.59 4.47
C LYS A 191 -17.72 0.19 3.01
N ASP A 192 -18.10 1.17 2.19
CA ASP A 192 -18.34 1.03 0.76
C ASP A 192 -19.39 -0.05 0.42
N ALA A 193 -20.17 -0.53 1.39
CA ALA A 193 -21.24 -1.47 1.11
C ALA A 193 -22.34 -0.79 0.28
N TRP A 194 -22.97 -1.56 -0.61
CA TRP A 194 -24.15 -1.10 -1.32
C TRP A 194 -25.34 -1.04 -0.37
N ALA A 195 -26.05 0.08 -0.38
CA ALA A 195 -27.19 0.35 0.46
C ALA A 195 -28.41 0.71 -0.40
N LEU A 196 -29.53 0.03 -0.16
CA LEU A 196 -30.84 0.30 -0.76
C LEU A 196 -31.77 0.86 0.32
N ASN A 197 -32.24 2.08 0.12
CA ASN A 197 -33.17 2.70 1.05
C ASN A 197 -34.61 2.19 0.87
N LEU A 198 -35.30 1.95 1.99
CA LEU A 198 -36.70 1.52 2.03
C LEU A 198 -37.65 2.57 2.65
N GLY A 199 -37.12 3.72 3.08
CA GLY A 199 -37.90 4.83 3.67
C GLY A 199 -38.56 5.76 2.65
N GLU A 200 -38.72 7.04 2.99
CA GLU A 200 -39.36 8.03 2.09
C GLU A 200 -38.55 8.28 0.81
N SER A 201 -37.22 8.15 0.87
CA SER A 201 -36.37 8.09 -0.33
C SER A 201 -36.23 6.66 -0.89
N ALA A 202 -37.31 5.88 -0.84
CA ALA A 202 -37.39 4.49 -1.28
C ALA A 202 -36.80 4.31 -2.68
N GLY A 203 -35.97 3.28 -2.86
CA GLY A 203 -35.34 2.97 -4.14
C GLY A 203 -34.06 3.73 -4.45
N THR A 204 -33.60 4.60 -3.55
CA THR A 204 -32.28 5.21 -3.67
C THR A 204 -31.20 4.17 -3.34
N LEU A 205 -30.33 3.90 -4.31
CA LEU A 205 -29.13 3.08 -4.15
C LEU A 205 -27.91 3.99 -3.92
N TYR A 206 -27.11 3.70 -2.91
CA TYR A 206 -25.90 4.46 -2.61
C TYR A 206 -24.82 3.58 -1.99
N ARG A 207 -23.58 4.09 -1.95
CA ARG A 207 -22.48 3.47 -1.21
C ARG A 207 -22.39 4.10 0.17
N ILE A 208 -22.27 3.29 1.21
CA ILE A 208 -22.05 3.79 2.57
C ILE A 208 -20.63 4.36 2.66
N SER A 209 -20.53 5.68 2.79
CA SER A 209 -19.25 6.35 3.02
C SER A 209 -18.89 6.34 4.51
N LEU A 210 -17.65 6.01 4.84
CA LEU A 210 -17.10 6.30 6.16
C LEU A 210 -16.46 7.70 6.18
N PRO A 211 -16.61 8.48 7.27
CA PRO A 211 -15.86 9.71 7.46
C PRO A 211 -14.34 9.44 7.36
N LYS A 212 -13.60 10.31 6.65
CA LYS A 212 -12.13 10.18 6.49
C LYS A 212 -11.33 10.30 7.80
N SER A 213 -11.92 10.87 8.85
CA SER A 213 -11.21 11.37 10.04
C SER A 213 -11.10 10.38 11.21
N ASP A 214 -11.52 9.14 11.06
CA ASP A 214 -11.57 8.18 12.18
C ASP A 214 -10.67 6.97 11.92
N TYR A 215 -9.39 7.21 11.61
CA TYR A 215 -8.38 6.15 11.61
C TYR A 215 -8.40 5.47 12.98
N ALA A 216 -8.56 4.15 12.98
CA ALA A 216 -8.40 3.39 14.21
C ALA A 216 -6.95 3.57 14.68
N TYR A 217 -6.75 3.97 15.93
CA TYR A 217 -5.41 4.18 16.47
C TYR A 217 -5.13 3.12 17.53
N ALA A 218 -3.94 2.55 17.48
CA ALA A 218 -3.42 1.68 18.51
C ALA A 218 -2.09 2.22 19.03
N LYS A 219 -1.94 2.26 20.35
CA LYS A 219 -0.70 2.65 21.00
C LYS A 219 -0.24 1.54 21.92
N PHE A 220 1.03 1.17 21.80
CA PHE A 220 1.67 0.19 22.66
C PHE A 220 2.87 0.81 23.34
N HIS A 221 2.97 0.60 24.65
CA HIS A 221 4.17 0.90 25.41
C HIS A 221 4.59 -0.33 26.20
N SER A 222 5.64 -1.00 25.73
CA SER A 222 6.09 -2.30 26.20
C SER A 222 7.42 -2.18 26.94
N ASN A 223 7.49 -2.75 28.14
CA ASN A 223 8.73 -2.91 28.89
C ASN A 223 9.06 -4.40 28.97
N ILE A 224 10.23 -4.77 28.46
CA ILE A 224 10.73 -6.14 28.46
C ILE A 224 11.94 -6.21 29.40
N SER A 225 11.84 -7.04 30.43
CA SER A 225 12.90 -7.22 31.44
C SER A 225 13.33 -8.68 31.50
N PRO A 226 14.63 -8.99 31.42
CA PRO A 226 15.12 -10.34 31.65
C PRO A 226 14.87 -10.77 33.11
N LYS A 227 14.56 -12.05 33.31
CA LYS A 227 14.45 -12.71 34.60
C LYS A 227 15.69 -13.59 34.84
N LEU A 228 15.97 -13.91 36.11
CA LEU A 228 17.11 -14.74 36.51
C LEU A 228 17.03 -16.18 35.96
N ASP A 229 15.82 -16.66 35.67
CA ASP A 229 15.55 -17.98 35.08
C ASP A 229 15.75 -18.02 33.56
N GLY A 230 16.21 -16.92 32.96
CA GLY A 230 16.43 -16.77 31.52
C GLY A 230 15.19 -16.39 30.71
N ASN A 231 14.01 -16.31 31.33
CA ASN A 231 12.79 -15.85 30.68
C ASN A 231 12.72 -14.31 30.66
N PHE A 232 11.73 -13.74 29.95
CA PHE A 232 11.49 -12.30 29.93
C PHE A 232 10.13 -11.97 30.48
N MET A 233 10.07 -10.99 31.38
CA MET A 233 8.83 -10.36 31.81
C MET A 233 8.48 -9.24 30.83
N VAL A 234 7.28 -9.29 30.27
CA VAL A 234 6.75 -8.25 29.40
C VAL A 234 5.60 -7.56 30.10
N ARG A 235 5.63 -6.23 30.12
CA ARG A 235 4.53 -5.37 30.58
C ARG A 235 4.18 -4.38 29.48
N THR A 236 2.96 -4.46 28.97
CA THR A 236 2.51 -3.63 27.84
C THR A 236 1.28 -2.84 28.23
N SER A 237 1.35 -1.52 28.12
CA SER A 237 0.16 -0.66 28.16
C SER A 237 -0.37 -0.50 26.73
N VAL A 238 -1.65 -0.80 26.54
CA VAL A 238 -2.35 -0.71 25.26
C VAL A 238 -3.45 0.34 25.33
N GLU A 239 -3.48 1.22 24.34
CA GLU A 239 -4.58 2.16 24.09
C GLU A 239 -5.11 1.92 22.68
N LEU A 240 -6.38 1.54 22.57
CA LEU A 240 -7.07 1.37 21.31
C LEU A 240 -8.18 2.42 21.19
N THR A 241 -8.31 3.02 20.01
CA THR A 241 -9.37 3.99 19.71
C THR A 241 -10.08 3.64 18.41
N GLY A 242 -11.21 4.30 18.17
CA GLY A 242 -11.99 4.08 16.96
C GLY A 242 -12.40 2.62 16.79
N GLU A 243 -12.29 2.11 15.57
CA GLU A 243 -12.75 0.77 15.26
C GLU A 243 -11.89 -0.33 15.91
N PHE A 244 -10.61 -0.09 16.23
CA PHE A 244 -9.83 -1.03 17.04
C PHE A 244 -10.46 -1.18 18.43
N SER A 245 -10.80 -0.07 19.09
CA SER A 245 -11.50 -0.17 20.38
C SER A 245 -12.83 -0.92 20.25
N ASN A 246 -13.59 -0.62 19.20
CA ASN A 246 -14.92 -1.21 19.03
C ASN A 246 -14.83 -2.71 18.77
N PHE A 247 -13.90 -3.16 17.93
CA PHE A 247 -13.65 -4.59 17.66
C PHE A 247 -13.39 -5.38 18.95
N PHE A 248 -12.50 -4.90 19.82
CA PHE A 248 -12.18 -5.59 21.07
C PHE A 248 -13.34 -5.53 22.08
N LYS A 249 -14.11 -4.45 22.12
CA LYS A 249 -15.33 -4.36 22.95
C LYS A 249 -16.43 -5.31 22.46
N ASP A 250 -16.62 -5.44 21.15
CA ASP A 250 -17.56 -6.38 20.55
C ASP A 250 -17.23 -7.82 20.98
N ILE A 251 -15.94 -8.20 21.01
CA ILE A 251 -15.51 -9.50 21.53
C ILE A 251 -15.80 -9.63 23.03
N TYR A 252 -15.43 -8.63 23.83
CA TYR A 252 -15.63 -8.66 25.28
C TYR A 252 -17.10 -8.86 25.66
N PHE A 253 -17.99 -8.09 25.04
CA PHE A 253 -19.42 -8.11 25.36
C PHE A 253 -20.22 -9.19 24.61
N GLY A 254 -19.77 -9.61 23.43
CA GLY A 254 -20.47 -10.59 22.60
C GLY A 254 -20.00 -12.02 22.83
N MET A 255 -18.72 -12.23 23.14
CA MET A 255 -18.09 -13.55 23.24
C MET A 255 -17.54 -13.84 24.65
N GLY A 256 -17.47 -12.84 25.53
CA GLY A 256 -17.05 -12.98 26.92
C GLY A 256 -15.55 -12.80 27.15
N ASN A 257 -15.15 -12.86 28.43
CA ASN A 257 -13.80 -12.51 28.87
C ASN A 257 -12.72 -13.44 28.30
N GLU A 258 -12.98 -14.75 28.17
CA GLU A 258 -12.01 -15.70 27.62
C GLU A 258 -11.67 -15.38 26.15
N ALA A 259 -12.68 -15.07 25.34
CA ALA A 259 -12.49 -14.69 23.94
C ALA A 259 -11.73 -13.35 23.82
N PHE A 260 -12.02 -12.41 24.72
CA PHE A 260 -11.34 -11.12 24.80
C PHE A 260 -9.87 -11.28 25.17
N GLU A 261 -9.54 -12.07 26.20
CA GLU A 261 -8.17 -12.39 26.57
C GLU A 261 -7.44 -13.10 25.43
N ASN A 262 -8.09 -14.04 24.75
CA ASN A 262 -7.49 -14.73 23.60
C ASN A 262 -7.24 -13.78 22.40
N ALA A 263 -8.11 -12.81 22.16
CA ALA A 263 -7.88 -11.77 21.16
C ALA A 263 -6.68 -10.88 21.54
N LEU A 264 -6.54 -10.52 22.81
CA LEU A 264 -5.39 -9.77 23.33
C LEU A 264 -4.09 -10.60 23.29
N LYS A 265 -4.14 -11.92 23.46
CA LYS A 265 -2.98 -12.82 23.25
C LYS A 265 -2.51 -12.80 21.80
N GLY A 266 -3.46 -12.83 20.85
CA GLY A 266 -3.17 -12.68 19.42
C GLY A 266 -2.49 -11.36 19.11
N LEU A 267 -2.97 -10.26 19.72
CA LEU A 267 -2.32 -8.95 19.63
C LEU A 267 -0.93 -8.93 20.29
N ALA A 268 -0.75 -9.62 21.41
CA ALA A 268 0.55 -9.73 22.10
C ALA A 268 1.52 -10.73 21.46
N ASN A 269 1.12 -11.38 20.37
CA ASN A 269 1.87 -12.44 19.69
C ASN A 269 2.40 -13.51 20.66
N THR A 270 1.57 -13.96 21.60
CA THR A 270 2.02 -14.89 22.65
C THR A 270 1.03 -16.02 22.89
N ASP A 271 1.55 -17.24 23.00
CA ASP A 271 0.81 -18.41 23.48
C ASP A 271 0.87 -18.53 25.02
N ALA A 272 1.59 -17.65 25.70
CA ALA A 272 1.68 -17.65 27.16
C ALA A 272 0.36 -17.21 27.81
N GLY A 273 0.18 -17.58 29.08
CA GLY A 273 -0.84 -16.95 29.92
C GLY A 273 -0.54 -15.45 30.02
N ILE A 274 -1.54 -14.62 29.73
CA ILE A 274 -1.48 -13.17 29.92
C ILE A 274 -2.33 -12.80 31.12
N ASN A 275 -1.83 -11.91 31.95
CA ASN A 275 -2.62 -11.22 32.96
C ASN A 275 -3.12 -9.92 32.33
N VAL A 276 -4.43 -9.74 32.22
CA VAL A 276 -5.06 -8.55 31.66
C VAL A 276 -5.65 -7.72 32.78
N ALA A 277 -5.28 -6.45 32.85
CA ALA A 277 -5.87 -5.48 33.77
C ALA A 277 -6.43 -4.29 32.98
N ALA A 278 -7.75 -4.09 33.01
CA ALA A 278 -8.35 -2.90 32.42
C ALA A 278 -8.06 -1.68 33.30
N LYS A 279 -7.60 -0.56 32.70
CA LYS A 279 -7.35 0.70 33.44
C LYS A 279 -8.63 1.40 33.88
N GLN A 280 -9.74 1.03 33.26
CA GLN A 280 -11.07 1.55 33.51
C GLN A 280 -12.10 0.45 33.22
N PRO A 281 -13.31 0.53 33.80
CA PRO A 281 -14.40 -0.36 33.43
C PRO A 281 -14.63 -0.35 31.92
N ILE A 282 -14.62 -1.53 31.30
CA ILE A 282 -14.91 -1.65 29.86
C ILE A 282 -16.40 -1.35 29.69
N SER A 283 -16.70 -0.34 28.87
CA SER A 283 -18.07 0.14 28.61
C SER A 283 -18.47 -0.08 27.16
N ARG A 284 -19.76 -0.36 26.93
CA ARG A 284 -20.38 -0.41 25.60
C ARG A 284 -20.48 0.97 24.95
N ALA A 285 -20.31 2.04 25.71
CA ALA A 285 -20.29 3.40 25.18
C ALA A 285 -19.05 3.67 24.31
N ARG A 286 -19.19 4.61 23.38
CA ARG A 286 -18.09 5.15 22.59
C ARG A 286 -16.95 5.65 23.48
N GLY A 287 -15.72 5.27 23.13
CA GLY A 287 -14.51 5.70 23.84
C GLY A 287 -13.35 4.73 23.65
N ALA A 288 -12.16 5.11 24.12
CA ALA A 288 -10.96 4.27 24.04
C ALA A 288 -11.06 3.02 24.93
N LEU A 289 -10.33 1.97 24.55
CA LEU A 289 -10.06 0.80 25.38
C LEU A 289 -8.63 0.91 25.90
N LEU A 290 -8.48 0.91 27.22
CA LEU A 290 -7.20 1.04 27.92
C LEU A 290 -6.95 -0.22 28.75
N VAL A 291 -5.94 -1.01 28.38
CA VAL A 291 -5.60 -2.27 29.06
C VAL A 291 -4.11 -2.37 29.30
N ASP A 292 -3.72 -2.91 30.45
CA ASP A 292 -2.37 -3.37 30.73
C ASP A 292 -2.31 -4.89 30.58
N LEU A 293 -1.26 -5.37 29.92
CA LEU A 293 -0.96 -6.78 29.71
C LEU A 293 0.35 -7.10 30.43
N GLU A 294 0.36 -8.19 31.21
CA GLU A 294 1.59 -8.74 31.80
C GLU A 294 1.72 -10.22 31.44
N TYR A 295 2.86 -10.62 30.88
CA TYR A 295 3.12 -12.01 30.53
C TYR A 295 4.61 -12.35 30.56
N THR A 296 4.92 -13.65 30.56
CA THR A 296 6.30 -14.14 30.52
C THR A 296 6.59 -14.79 29.17
N LEU A 297 7.54 -14.23 28.43
CA LEU A 297 8.07 -14.84 27.22
C LEU A 297 9.09 -15.92 27.61
N LYS A 298 8.81 -17.16 27.22
CA LYS A 298 9.74 -18.27 27.37
C LYS A 298 10.79 -18.17 26.28
N SER A 299 12.02 -17.87 26.67
CA SER A 299 13.18 -18.02 25.82
C SER A 299 14.32 -18.58 26.66
N ARG A 300 15.22 -19.35 26.07
CA ARG A 300 16.48 -19.69 26.75
C ARG A 300 17.49 -18.60 26.39
N THR A 301 18.03 -17.91 27.38
CA THR A 301 18.94 -16.77 27.21
C THR A 301 20.16 -17.09 26.34
N ASP A 302 20.63 -18.34 26.39
CA ASP A 302 21.71 -18.88 25.56
C ASP A 302 21.38 -18.86 24.06
N LYS A 303 20.09 -19.07 23.71
CA LYS A 303 19.59 -19.00 22.34
C LYS A 303 19.47 -17.55 21.84
N ILE A 304 19.10 -16.61 22.70
CA ILE A 304 19.08 -15.17 22.35
C ILE A 304 20.48 -14.62 22.11
N ILE A 305 21.46 -15.05 22.92
CA ILE A 305 22.85 -14.63 22.77
C ILE A 305 23.46 -15.21 21.48
N LYS A 306 23.07 -16.42 21.07
CA LYS A 306 23.59 -17.10 19.87
C LYS A 306 22.83 -16.82 18.57
N GLU A 307 21.50 -16.70 18.63
CA GLU A 307 20.60 -16.58 17.47
C GLU A 307 19.93 -15.20 17.36
N GLY A 308 20.06 -14.35 18.39
CA GLY A 308 19.43 -13.04 18.48
C GLY A 308 18.06 -13.05 19.19
N PHE A 309 17.67 -11.89 19.70
CA PHE A 309 16.30 -11.59 20.16
C PHE A 309 15.40 -11.34 18.95
N SER A 310 14.47 -12.25 18.71
CA SER A 310 13.43 -12.04 17.71
C SER A 310 12.30 -11.22 18.32
N TYR A 311 12.11 -9.99 17.81
CA TYR A 311 11.01 -9.13 18.19
C TYR A 311 10.09 -8.90 17.01
N SER A 312 8.81 -9.23 17.18
CA SER A 312 7.76 -9.00 16.20
C SER A 312 6.76 -8.02 16.80
N PRO A 313 6.42 -6.91 16.13
CA PRO A 313 5.47 -5.93 16.65
C PRO A 313 4.09 -6.55 16.85
N HIS A 314 3.34 -6.03 17.82
CA HIS A 314 2.07 -6.59 18.26
C HIS A 314 1.03 -6.71 17.11
N PHE A 315 1.11 -5.84 16.12
CA PHE A 315 0.22 -5.88 14.95
C PHE A 315 0.65 -6.89 13.87
N LEU A 316 1.90 -7.37 13.84
CA LEU A 316 2.45 -8.18 12.73
C LEU A 316 1.83 -9.58 12.54
N PRO A 317 1.46 -10.36 13.59
CA PRO A 317 0.97 -11.73 13.42
C PRO A 317 -0.37 -11.80 12.66
N PHE A 318 -1.17 -10.74 12.72
CA PHE A 318 -2.35 -10.58 11.88
C PHE A 318 -2.02 -10.56 10.37
N PHE A 319 -0.78 -10.18 10.00
CA PHE A 319 -0.30 -10.14 8.62
C PHE A 319 0.41 -11.44 8.22
N ALA A 320 1.34 -11.94 9.04
CA ALA A 320 2.28 -12.98 8.59
C ALA A 320 1.70 -14.41 8.52
N TRP A 321 0.66 -14.73 9.30
CA TRP A 321 0.27 -16.13 9.54
C TRP A 321 -0.80 -16.69 8.59
N GLU A 322 -1.61 -15.85 7.94
CA GLU A 322 -2.71 -16.31 7.07
C GLU A 322 -2.35 -16.48 5.59
N HIS A 323 -1.16 -16.04 5.16
CA HIS A 323 -0.73 -16.10 3.76
C HIS A 323 -0.35 -17.49 3.27
N GLN A 324 -0.20 -18.48 4.13
CA GLN A 324 0.42 -19.74 3.70
C GLN A 324 -0.48 -20.66 2.89
N ASN A 325 -1.81 -20.50 2.78
CA ASN A 325 -2.61 -21.45 1.98
C ASN A 325 -4.06 -21.07 1.56
N ARG A 326 -4.60 -19.85 1.76
CA ARG A 326 -6.01 -19.55 1.39
C ARG A 326 -6.27 -18.11 0.92
N PRO A 327 -7.29 -17.90 0.06
CA PRO A 327 -7.82 -16.57 -0.23
C PRO A 327 -8.45 -15.99 1.04
N VAL A 328 -7.98 -14.83 1.49
CA VAL A 328 -8.51 -14.12 2.66
C VAL A 328 -8.97 -12.75 2.22
N GLN A 329 -10.27 -12.45 2.36
CA GLN A 329 -10.73 -11.06 2.43
C GLN A 329 -10.27 -10.55 3.79
N PHE A 330 -9.20 -9.78 3.83
CA PHE A 330 -8.78 -9.14 5.07
C PHE A 330 -9.78 -8.04 5.41
N PRO A 331 -10.48 -8.08 6.56
CA PRO A 331 -11.16 -6.90 7.07
C PRO A 331 -10.11 -6.02 7.76
N PHE A 332 -9.11 -5.50 7.03
CA PHE A 332 -8.20 -4.54 7.65
C PHE A 332 -9.00 -3.29 7.99
N ILE A 333 -9.00 -2.95 9.27
CA ILE A 333 -9.40 -1.65 9.77
C ILE A 333 -8.24 -0.69 9.43
N PRO A 334 -8.42 0.28 8.50
CA PRO A 334 -7.45 1.31 8.23
C PRO A 334 -7.19 2.05 9.52
N GLY A 335 -5.91 2.19 9.83
CA GLY A 335 -5.52 2.61 11.15
C GLY A 335 -4.03 2.83 11.24
N GLU A 336 -3.65 3.43 12.35
CA GLU A 336 -2.27 3.63 12.71
C GLU A 336 -1.98 2.86 14.00
N SER A 337 -0.82 2.26 14.07
CA SER A 337 -0.26 1.71 15.29
C SER A 337 1.06 2.41 15.58
N LYS A 338 1.22 2.89 16.81
CA LYS A 338 2.51 3.31 17.33
C LYS A 338 2.89 2.41 18.47
N GLU A 339 4.01 1.75 18.34
CA GLU A 339 4.56 0.88 19.35
C GLU A 339 5.91 1.41 19.82
N THR A 340 6.13 1.39 21.13
CA THR A 340 7.41 1.70 21.75
C THR A 340 7.76 0.60 22.73
N VAL A 341 8.86 -0.09 22.48
CA VAL A 341 9.35 -1.21 23.30
C VAL A 341 10.70 -0.84 23.89
N LEU A 342 10.87 -1.08 25.18
CA LEU A 342 12.15 -0.96 25.87
C LEU A 342 12.58 -2.34 26.36
N VAL A 343 13.69 -2.87 25.85
CA VAL A 343 14.33 -4.08 26.38
C VAL A 343 15.42 -3.66 27.36
N LYS A 344 15.16 -3.84 28.65
CA LYS A 344 16.01 -3.32 29.73
C LYS A 344 17.28 -4.13 29.89
N GLY A 345 18.41 -3.44 30.06
CA GLY A 345 19.72 -4.03 30.34
C GLY A 345 20.35 -4.78 29.17
N MET A 346 19.78 -4.67 27.97
CA MET A 346 20.29 -5.29 26.73
C MET A 346 20.53 -4.24 25.64
N PHE A 347 21.50 -4.50 24.77
CA PHE A 347 22.01 -3.56 23.75
C PHE A 347 22.31 -4.26 22.43
N THR A 348 22.30 -3.53 21.31
CA THR A 348 22.72 -4.03 19.99
C THR A 348 24.21 -3.73 19.73
N PHE A 349 24.92 -4.61 19.00
CA PHE A 349 26.38 -4.51 18.79
C PHE A 349 26.83 -3.43 17.77
N LYS A 350 26.12 -3.24 16.64
CA LYS A 350 26.39 -2.22 15.60
C LYS A 350 25.11 -1.99 14.77
N GLU A 351 24.70 -0.72 14.58
CA GLU A 351 23.57 -0.34 13.70
C GLU A 351 24.06 0.01 12.30
N PRO A 352 23.45 -0.58 11.24
CA PRO A 352 22.22 -0.05 10.64
C PRO A 352 21.14 -1.11 10.23
N LYS A 353 21.31 -2.39 10.56
CA LYS A 353 20.54 -3.49 9.93
C LYS A 353 19.08 -3.65 10.40
N TYR A 354 18.67 -3.08 11.52
CA TYR A 354 17.39 -3.45 12.19
C TYR A 354 16.22 -2.54 11.89
N ASP A 355 16.43 -1.64 10.97
CA ASP A 355 15.99 -0.28 11.17
C ASP A 355 15.49 0.10 9.80
N CYS A 356 14.17 0.08 9.63
CA CYS A 356 13.58 -0.12 8.33
C CYS A 356 12.44 0.86 8.08
N LEU A 357 12.33 1.27 6.83
CA LEU A 357 11.26 2.12 6.35
C LEU A 357 10.68 1.46 5.11
N VAL A 358 9.45 1.00 5.22
CA VAL A 358 8.71 0.43 4.11
C VAL A 358 7.49 1.30 3.90
N ARG A 359 7.40 1.89 2.71
CA ARG A 359 6.26 2.71 2.32
C ARG A 359 5.67 2.03 1.10
N GLY A 360 4.47 1.49 1.24
CA GLY A 360 3.83 0.66 0.24
C GLY A 360 2.42 1.14 -0.07
N PRO A 361 1.82 0.66 -1.16
CA PRO A 361 0.46 1.05 -1.57
C PRO A 361 -0.63 0.66 -0.55
N PHE A 362 -0.32 -0.15 0.45
CA PHE A 362 -1.22 -0.55 1.53
C PHE A 362 -0.99 0.13 2.87
N GLY A 363 0.18 0.70 3.04
CA GLY A 363 0.59 1.21 4.32
C GLY A 363 2.08 1.48 4.43
N ASP A 364 2.41 2.07 5.56
CA ASP A 364 3.73 2.50 5.94
C ASP A 364 4.18 1.78 7.19
N ILE A 365 5.45 1.42 7.23
CA ILE A 365 6.16 0.91 8.39
C ILE A 365 7.43 1.74 8.54
N ASP A 366 7.61 2.32 9.70
CA ASP A 366 8.82 3.01 10.12
C ASP A 366 9.26 2.40 11.45
N ARG A 367 10.34 1.63 11.43
CA ARG A 367 10.98 1.04 12.59
C ARG A 367 12.25 1.78 12.90
N ARG A 368 12.38 2.13 14.17
CA ARG A 368 13.58 2.71 14.76
C ARG A 368 14.10 1.85 15.89
N VAL A 369 15.36 1.48 15.84
CA VAL A 369 16.05 0.80 16.95
C VAL A 369 17.14 1.74 17.46
N THR A 370 17.18 1.96 18.77
CA THR A 370 18.11 2.91 19.38
C THR A 370 18.60 2.36 20.72
N ASN A 371 19.92 2.32 20.92
CA ASN A 371 20.49 2.02 22.24
C ASN A 371 20.41 3.26 23.16
N ILE A 372 19.57 3.19 24.20
CA ILE A 372 19.44 4.22 25.26
C ILE A 372 20.16 3.79 26.55
N LYS A 373 20.17 4.62 27.60
CA LYS A 373 20.91 4.31 28.85
C LYS A 373 20.39 3.04 29.54
N GLU A 374 19.08 2.83 29.47
CA GLU A 374 18.36 1.77 30.17
C GLU A 374 18.35 0.44 29.39
N GLY A 375 18.78 0.42 28.12
CA GLY A 375 18.76 -0.73 27.22
C GLY A 375 18.47 -0.32 25.77
N VAL A 376 17.87 -1.20 24.97
CA VAL A 376 17.47 -0.89 23.60
C VAL A 376 16.00 -0.47 23.53
N GLN A 377 15.74 0.64 22.87
CA GLN A 377 14.40 1.12 22.55
C GLN A 377 14.08 0.83 21.08
N ILE A 378 12.92 0.26 20.83
CA ILE A 378 12.37 0.01 19.51
C ILE A 378 11.11 0.85 19.37
N THR A 379 11.02 1.66 18.33
CA THR A 379 9.81 2.43 18.01
C THR A 379 9.32 2.02 16.64
N ASP A 380 8.14 1.41 16.58
CA ASP A 380 7.48 1.05 15.34
C ASP A 380 6.30 2.02 15.12
N PHE A 381 6.25 2.63 13.95
CA PHE A 381 5.08 3.34 13.45
C PHE A 381 4.56 2.62 12.22
N ILE A 382 3.31 2.18 12.31
CA ILE A 382 2.67 1.40 11.26
C ILE A 382 1.38 2.13 10.88
N ARG A 383 1.16 2.41 9.60
CA ARG A 383 -0.07 3.03 9.10
C ARG A 383 -0.62 2.19 7.96
N PHE A 384 -1.92 1.93 7.92
CA PHE A 384 -2.58 1.23 6.82
C PHE A 384 -3.77 2.04 6.32
N TRP A 385 -3.96 2.10 5.00
CA TRP A 385 -5.06 2.86 4.39
C TRP A 385 -5.92 2.08 3.41
N THR A 386 -5.48 0.94 2.88
CA THR A 386 -6.26 0.15 1.88
C THR A 386 -6.67 -1.20 2.47
N PRO A 387 -7.98 -1.48 2.56
CA PRO A 387 -8.46 -2.61 3.34
C PRO A 387 -8.86 -3.84 2.53
N ASN A 388 -8.88 -3.79 1.19
CA ASN A 388 -9.43 -4.88 0.39
C ASN A 388 -8.41 -5.36 -0.62
N TYR A 389 -8.03 -6.62 -0.49
CA TYR A 389 -7.31 -7.38 -1.51
C TYR A 389 -8.26 -8.46 -2.04
N PHE A 390 -8.47 -8.51 -3.34
CA PHE A 390 -9.28 -9.56 -3.95
C PHE A 390 -8.39 -10.69 -4.46
N PRO A 391 -8.85 -11.95 -4.46
CA PRO A 391 -8.10 -13.07 -5.02
C PRO A 391 -7.73 -12.90 -6.49
N GLU A 392 -8.41 -12.05 -7.27
CA GLU A 392 -8.00 -11.73 -8.64
C GLU A 392 -6.73 -10.85 -8.69
N ASP A 393 -6.32 -10.28 -7.56
CA ASP A 393 -5.05 -9.57 -7.41
C ASP A 393 -3.92 -10.49 -6.92
N SER A 394 -4.22 -11.74 -6.53
CA SER A 394 -3.30 -12.71 -5.90
C SER A 394 -2.30 -13.40 -6.82
N ASP A 395 -2.14 -12.96 -8.06
CA ASP A 395 -0.97 -13.34 -8.83
C ASP A 395 0.27 -12.84 -8.07
N ASP A 396 1.14 -13.78 -7.71
CA ASP A 396 2.29 -13.67 -6.79
C ASP A 396 3.17 -12.42 -7.06
N LYS A 397 3.14 -11.92 -8.29
CA LYS A 397 3.88 -10.74 -8.75
C LYS A 397 3.28 -9.39 -8.38
N LYS A 398 1.94 -9.29 -8.26
CA LYS A 398 1.31 -8.10 -7.66
C LYS A 398 1.72 -8.02 -6.19
N LEU A 399 1.70 -9.13 -5.45
CA LEU A 399 2.16 -9.20 -4.05
C LEU A 399 3.61 -8.72 -3.86
N GLN A 400 4.52 -9.09 -4.77
CA GLN A 400 5.89 -8.57 -4.79
C GLN A 400 5.96 -7.05 -5.06
N ALA A 401 5.12 -6.54 -5.99
CA ALA A 401 5.00 -5.10 -6.26
C ALA A 401 4.38 -4.28 -5.11
N LEU A 402 3.78 -4.94 -4.11
CA LEU A 402 3.14 -4.33 -2.95
C LEU A 402 4.10 -4.20 -1.75
N HIS A 403 5.38 -4.51 -1.94
CA HIS A 403 6.42 -4.46 -0.90
C HIS A 403 6.15 -5.34 0.32
N ILE A 404 5.32 -6.39 0.20
CA ILE A 404 5.00 -7.29 1.32
C ILE A 404 6.24 -8.05 1.79
N ASP A 405 7.13 -8.44 0.87
CA ASP A 405 8.44 -8.99 1.22
C ASP A 405 9.31 -7.98 1.96
N SER A 406 9.31 -6.71 1.53
CA SER A 406 10.04 -5.64 2.23
C SER A 406 9.46 -5.38 3.62
N ILE A 407 8.12 -5.44 3.79
CA ILE A 407 7.44 -5.38 5.10
C ILE A 407 7.89 -6.56 5.97
N ARG A 408 7.90 -7.78 5.41
CA ARG A 408 8.32 -8.99 6.12
C ARG A 408 9.79 -8.95 6.52
N GLU A 409 10.66 -8.48 5.64
CA GLU A 409 12.09 -8.32 5.89
C GLU A 409 12.37 -7.26 6.96
N CYS A 410 11.72 -6.10 6.84
CA CYS A 410 11.74 -5.01 7.81
C CYS A 410 11.33 -5.48 9.21
N MET A 411 10.28 -6.29 9.28
CA MET A 411 9.69 -6.70 10.56
C MET A 411 10.29 -7.99 11.12
N GLY A 412 10.87 -8.84 10.27
CA GLY A 412 11.44 -10.15 10.60
C GLY A 412 12.94 -10.13 10.94
N SER A 413 13.58 -8.96 10.99
CA SER A 413 15.01 -8.87 11.31
C SER A 413 15.27 -9.26 12.78
N ASN A 414 15.84 -10.43 13.03
CA ASN A 414 16.27 -10.85 14.38
C ASN A 414 17.35 -9.91 14.91
N MET A 415 17.10 -9.25 16.05
CA MET A 415 18.04 -8.33 16.67
C MET A 415 19.04 -9.07 17.54
N ALA A 416 20.34 -9.01 17.23
CA ALA A 416 21.35 -9.54 18.14
C ALA A 416 21.46 -8.62 19.36
N LEU A 417 20.98 -9.08 20.53
CA LEU A 417 21.03 -8.35 21.79
C LEU A 417 22.07 -8.95 22.74
N VAL A 418 22.79 -8.09 23.44
CA VAL A 418 23.75 -8.47 24.49
C VAL A 418 23.55 -7.74 25.80
N THR A 419 23.93 -8.41 26.88
CA THR A 419 24.04 -7.84 28.22
C THR A 419 25.38 -7.13 28.41
N LEU A 420 25.40 -6.05 29.20
CA LEU A 420 26.62 -5.27 29.48
C LEU A 420 27.71 -6.05 30.22
N ASP A 421 27.38 -7.21 30.80
CA ASP A 421 28.33 -8.06 31.52
C ASP A 421 29.32 -8.76 30.56
N GLY A 422 29.07 -8.73 29.25
CA GLY A 422 29.97 -9.17 28.18
C GLY A 422 30.91 -8.06 27.69
N LYS A 423 31.89 -7.70 28.54
CA LYS A 423 33.16 -6.97 28.29
C LYS A 423 33.47 -6.40 26.88
N ASP A 424 32.69 -5.47 26.35
CA ASP A 424 33.24 -4.50 25.40
C ASP A 424 32.62 -3.11 25.58
N LYS A 425 33.30 -2.27 26.38
CA LYS A 425 32.92 -0.88 26.65
C LYS A 425 33.19 0.07 25.47
N THR A 426 33.65 -0.44 24.33
CA THR A 426 34.04 0.38 23.16
C THR A 426 32.90 0.66 22.17
N GLN A 427 31.69 0.13 22.41
CA GLN A 427 30.57 0.25 21.47
C GLN A 427 29.57 1.31 21.95
N ILE A 428 29.76 2.51 21.43
CA ILE A 428 28.91 3.68 21.66
C ILE A 428 27.65 3.55 20.77
N PRO A 429 26.41 3.77 21.27
CA PRO A 429 25.18 3.87 20.47
C PRO A 429 25.38 4.71 19.20
N PHE A 430 24.76 4.39 18.07
CA PHE A 430 25.00 5.11 16.81
C PHE A 430 24.84 6.63 16.98
N GLU A 431 23.81 7.08 17.68
CA GLU A 431 23.56 8.50 17.96
C GLU A 431 24.58 9.12 18.90
N LYS A 432 25.16 8.35 19.82
CA LYS A 432 26.29 8.79 20.65
C LYS A 432 27.64 8.69 19.91
N SER A 433 27.71 7.89 18.84
CA SER A 433 28.85 7.76 17.94
C SER A 433 28.87 8.90 16.91
N ILE A 434 27.69 9.45 16.61
CA ILE A 434 27.55 10.73 15.92
C ILE A 434 28.02 11.80 16.90
N ASP A 435 29.18 12.37 16.61
CA ASP A 435 29.66 13.56 17.28
C ASP A 435 28.79 14.76 16.87
N ILE A 436 27.65 14.91 17.53
CA ILE A 436 26.70 16.01 17.31
C ILE A 436 27.30 17.39 17.60
N ALA A 437 28.51 17.48 18.18
CA ALA A 437 29.25 18.74 18.29
C ALA A 437 29.93 19.10 16.95
N LYS A 438 30.23 18.13 16.08
CA LYS A 438 30.75 18.39 14.73
C LYS A 438 29.63 18.80 13.76
N PRO A 439 29.87 19.71 12.81
CA PRO A 439 28.89 20.03 11.76
C PRO A 439 28.51 18.77 10.97
N TYR A 440 27.22 18.64 10.63
CA TYR A 440 26.76 17.58 9.73
C TYR A 440 27.51 17.70 8.39
N GLN A 441 28.20 16.62 8.00
CA GLN A 441 28.83 16.51 6.69
C GLN A 441 27.90 15.71 5.78
N ALA A 442 27.34 16.39 4.79
CA ALA A 442 26.51 15.73 3.80
C ALA A 442 27.35 14.76 2.96
N PRO A 443 26.80 13.60 2.56
CA PRO A 443 27.42 12.78 1.55
C PRO A 443 27.59 13.59 0.25
N GLU A 444 28.65 13.31 -0.52
CA GLU A 444 28.97 14.05 -1.75
C GLU A 444 27.84 14.02 -2.81
N SER A 445 26.88 13.08 -2.71
CA SER A 445 25.68 13.03 -3.55
C SER A 445 24.43 12.55 -2.78
N VAL A 446 23.31 13.25 -2.99
CA VAL A 446 21.95 12.87 -2.52
C VAL A 446 21.28 11.91 -3.52
N THR A 447 21.78 11.83 -4.76
CA THR A 447 21.21 11.00 -5.83
C THR A 447 22.03 9.72 -5.99
N GLY A 448 21.37 8.55 -5.98
CA GLY A 448 21.99 7.26 -6.29
C GLY A 448 22.72 6.50 -5.18
N ILE A 449 22.69 6.94 -3.92
CA ILE A 449 22.98 6.04 -2.79
C ILE A 449 21.92 4.92 -2.72
N GLY A 450 22.32 3.69 -2.41
CA GLY A 450 21.38 2.56 -2.23
C GLY A 450 20.35 2.82 -1.11
N LEU A 451 19.28 2.02 -1.07
CA LEU A 451 18.19 2.18 -0.10
C LEU A 451 18.71 2.22 1.34
N GLU A 452 19.55 1.27 1.74
CA GLU A 452 20.13 1.20 3.09
C GLU A 452 20.94 2.45 3.45
N ALA A 453 21.79 2.93 2.54
CA ALA A 453 22.57 4.14 2.73
C ALA A 453 21.66 5.37 2.86
N ARG A 454 20.54 5.41 2.12
CA ARG A 454 19.54 6.48 2.21
C ARG A 454 18.82 6.50 3.54
N LEU A 455 18.38 5.35 4.03
CA LEU A 455 17.76 5.22 5.34
C LEU A 455 18.74 5.60 6.45
N THR A 456 20.00 5.22 6.30
CA THR A 456 21.09 5.62 7.21
C THR A 456 21.26 7.14 7.25
N GLU A 457 21.24 7.83 6.11
CA GLU A 457 21.33 9.29 6.07
C GLU A 457 20.10 9.97 6.69
N ILE A 458 18.89 9.45 6.46
CA ILE A 458 17.67 9.97 7.10
C ILE A 458 17.80 9.88 8.64
N ARG A 459 18.36 8.79 9.17
CA ARG A 459 18.60 8.65 10.61
C ARG A 459 19.62 9.62 11.16
N LYS A 460 20.75 9.79 10.47
CA LYS A 460 21.75 10.78 10.88
C LYS A 460 21.09 12.15 10.99
N LEU A 461 20.34 12.54 9.96
CA LEU A 461 19.61 13.80 9.95
C LEU A 461 18.63 13.91 11.12
N ASP A 462 17.89 12.84 11.45
CA ASP A 462 17.01 12.81 12.63
C ASP A 462 17.76 13.00 13.94
N ALA A 463 18.87 12.29 14.16
CA ALA A 463 19.68 12.44 15.36
C ALA A 463 20.25 13.87 15.51
N TYR A 464 20.69 14.48 14.41
CA TYR A 464 21.11 15.89 14.41
C TYR A 464 19.94 16.85 14.64
N LEU A 465 18.75 16.58 14.11
CA LEU A 465 17.56 17.42 14.29
C LEU A 465 17.01 17.37 15.72
N ASP A 466 17.12 16.22 16.38
CA ASP A 466 16.76 16.04 17.79
C ASP A 466 17.73 16.78 18.72
N ALA A 467 19.04 16.76 18.40
CA ALA A 467 20.08 17.43 19.19
C ALA A 467 20.19 18.94 18.91
N ARG A 468 20.04 19.34 17.64
CA ARG A 468 20.10 20.72 17.16
C ARG A 468 18.73 21.10 16.66
N LEU A 469 17.86 21.44 17.61
CA LEU A 469 16.47 21.88 17.43
C LEU A 469 16.19 22.35 16.00
N ALA A 470 15.75 21.40 15.18
CA ALA A 470 15.15 21.63 13.88
C ALA A 470 15.89 22.62 12.94
N ASP A 471 17.19 22.40 12.76
CA ASP A 471 18.00 23.09 11.75
C ASP A 471 17.34 23.02 10.35
N PRO A 472 16.98 24.18 9.75
CA PRO A 472 16.34 24.24 8.45
C PRO A 472 17.13 23.59 7.31
N ASP A 473 18.46 23.60 7.35
CA ASP A 473 19.29 22.95 6.34
C ASP A 473 19.15 21.43 6.41
N LEU A 474 19.10 20.88 7.64
CA LEU A 474 18.93 19.45 7.87
C LEU A 474 17.51 18.98 7.53
N LEU A 475 16.49 19.79 7.83
CA LEU A 475 15.10 19.48 7.51
C LEU A 475 14.87 19.35 6.00
N TRP A 476 15.41 20.29 5.20
CA TRP A 476 15.26 20.21 3.75
C TRP A 476 15.99 18.97 3.19
N ARG A 477 17.21 18.69 3.66
CA ARG A 477 17.98 17.50 3.26
C ARG A 477 17.19 16.22 3.54
N LYS A 478 16.57 16.13 4.72
CA LYS A 478 15.70 15.01 5.09
C LYS A 478 14.53 14.89 4.12
N ALA A 479 13.83 15.98 3.84
CA ALA A 479 12.72 15.99 2.88
C ALA A 479 13.14 15.48 1.49
N ASN A 480 14.35 15.83 1.06
CA ASN A 480 14.91 15.40 -0.20
C ASN A 480 15.18 13.89 -0.25
N HIS A 481 15.79 13.33 0.80
CA HIS A 481 16.00 11.89 0.91
C HIS A 481 14.67 11.14 0.94
N VAL A 482 13.67 11.65 1.68
CA VAL A 482 12.32 11.07 1.78
C VAL A 482 11.63 11.04 0.41
N ARG A 483 11.58 12.17 -0.31
CA ARG A 483 10.93 12.23 -1.64
C ARG A 483 11.49 11.17 -2.59
N SER A 484 12.80 10.99 -2.57
CA SER A 484 13.51 10.17 -3.53
C SER A 484 13.58 8.68 -3.15
N LEU A 485 12.87 8.24 -2.09
CA LEU A 485 12.77 6.82 -1.73
C LEU A 485 12.10 5.97 -2.84
N GLY A 486 11.21 6.56 -3.65
CA GLY A 486 10.52 5.85 -4.72
C GLY A 486 11.43 5.34 -5.84
N TYR A 487 12.60 5.96 -6.04
CA TYR A 487 13.55 5.56 -7.08
C TYR A 487 14.06 4.12 -6.90
N HIS A 488 14.08 3.62 -5.66
CA HIS A 488 14.52 2.25 -5.38
C HIS A 488 13.47 1.19 -5.76
N SER A 489 12.20 1.57 -5.83
CA SER A 489 11.10 0.71 -6.29
C SER A 489 10.77 0.94 -7.77
N GLY A 490 11.68 1.53 -8.55
CA GLY A 490 11.46 1.82 -9.98
C GLY A 490 10.42 2.92 -10.27
N LYS A 491 10.00 3.71 -9.27
CA LYS A 491 9.02 4.78 -9.44
C LYS A 491 9.69 6.15 -9.31
N LEU A 492 9.46 7.04 -10.29
CA LEU A 492 10.01 8.40 -10.24
C LEU A 492 9.54 9.16 -8.98
N TYR A 493 8.25 9.09 -8.63
CA TYR A 493 7.77 9.66 -7.38
C TYR A 493 6.63 8.82 -6.82
N ILE A 494 6.63 8.64 -5.50
CA ILE A 494 5.51 8.05 -4.76
C ILE A 494 4.80 9.22 -4.07
N LYS A 495 3.48 9.32 -4.27
CA LYS A 495 2.67 10.46 -3.82
C LYS A 495 2.80 10.67 -2.31
N GLU A 496 2.82 9.59 -1.55
CA GLU A 496 2.95 9.58 -0.10
C GLU A 496 4.29 10.16 0.35
N HIS A 497 5.38 9.85 -0.36
CA HIS A 497 6.69 10.44 -0.09
C HIS A 497 6.74 11.93 -0.40
N LEU A 498 6.04 12.38 -1.44
CA LEU A 498 5.94 13.80 -1.79
C LEU A 498 5.18 14.57 -0.70
N GLU A 499 4.08 14.03 -0.19
CA GLU A 499 3.31 14.65 0.89
C GLU A 499 4.08 14.70 2.21
N GLU A 500 4.82 13.64 2.56
CA GLU A 500 5.64 13.64 3.78
C GLU A 500 6.81 14.63 3.67
N ALA A 501 7.51 14.66 2.52
CA ALA A 501 8.55 15.64 2.26
C ALA A 501 8.00 17.08 2.33
N LYS A 502 6.79 17.31 1.81
CA LYS A 502 6.09 18.60 1.89
C LYS A 502 5.85 19.03 3.34
N LYS A 503 5.38 18.14 4.22
CA LYS A 503 5.19 18.43 5.64
C LYS A 503 6.50 18.82 6.33
N ILE A 504 7.59 18.10 6.06
CA ILE A 504 8.91 18.41 6.61
C ILE A 504 9.36 19.82 6.17
N LEU A 505 9.16 20.17 4.90
CA LEU A 505 9.53 21.48 4.35
C LEU A 505 8.67 22.62 4.91
N LEU A 506 7.37 22.40 5.12
CA LEU A 506 6.50 23.40 5.77
C LEU A 506 6.97 23.70 7.19
N SER A 507 7.33 22.67 7.96
CA SER A 507 7.93 22.85 9.29
C SER A 507 9.28 23.58 9.23
N ALA A 508 10.11 23.31 8.21
CA ALA A 508 11.37 24.01 8.00
C ALA A 508 11.19 25.51 7.72
N ILE A 509 10.16 25.87 6.95
CA ILE A 509 9.81 27.27 6.65
C ILE A 509 9.25 27.98 7.87
N GLU A 510 8.39 27.31 8.64
CA GLU A 510 7.84 27.87 9.88
C GLU A 510 8.97 28.26 10.86
N LYS A 511 9.99 27.40 10.97
CA LYS A 511 11.13 27.61 11.88
C LYS A 511 12.16 28.59 11.35
N ASN A 512 12.32 28.70 10.03
CA ASN A 512 13.16 29.73 9.42
C ASN A 512 12.53 30.29 8.14
N PRO A 513 11.66 31.31 8.28
CA PRO A 513 10.96 31.91 7.15
C PRO A 513 11.86 32.80 6.27
N SER A 514 13.12 32.99 6.68
CA SER A 514 14.11 33.81 5.96
C SER A 514 15.05 32.99 5.08
N TYR A 515 15.02 31.65 5.15
CA TYR A 515 15.91 30.78 4.38
C TYR A 515 15.34 30.50 2.97
N PRO A 516 15.91 31.09 1.90
CA PRO A 516 15.35 31.03 0.55
C PRO A 516 15.27 29.60 -0.03
N THR A 517 16.26 28.75 0.28
CA THR A 517 16.33 27.35 -0.19
C THR A 517 15.05 26.58 0.09
N ASN A 518 14.45 26.75 1.27
CA ASN A 518 13.25 26.02 1.67
C ASN A 518 12.07 26.31 0.73
N PHE A 519 11.94 27.55 0.27
CA PHE A 519 10.91 27.95 -0.69
C PHE A 519 11.20 27.40 -2.09
N GLY A 520 12.46 27.41 -2.53
CA GLY A 520 12.86 26.80 -3.81
C GLY A 520 12.52 25.30 -3.86
N VAL A 521 12.81 24.58 -2.78
CA VAL A 521 12.55 23.14 -2.68
C VAL A 521 11.05 22.86 -2.52
N LEU A 522 10.34 23.61 -1.68
CA LEU A 522 8.89 23.47 -1.51
C LEU A 522 8.16 23.73 -2.83
N GLY A 523 8.51 24.78 -3.56
CA GLY A 523 7.90 25.06 -4.85
C GLY A 523 8.14 23.96 -5.88
N LYS A 524 9.31 23.30 -5.85
CA LYS A 524 9.56 22.13 -6.69
C LYS A 524 8.64 20.96 -6.33
N HIS A 525 8.33 20.77 -5.04
CA HIS A 525 7.35 19.76 -4.62
C HIS A 525 5.94 20.11 -5.08
N HIS A 526 5.54 21.38 -4.96
CA HIS A 526 4.26 21.86 -5.49
C HIS A 526 4.13 21.59 -7.00
N LEU A 527 5.16 21.87 -7.81
CA LEU A 527 5.15 21.54 -9.24
C LEU A 527 4.98 20.03 -9.49
N LEU A 528 5.70 19.19 -8.75
CA LEU A 528 5.60 17.72 -8.88
C LEU A 528 4.21 17.20 -8.46
N SER A 529 3.52 17.89 -7.55
CA SER A 529 2.16 17.59 -7.14
C SER A 529 1.08 18.25 -8.04
N GLY A 530 1.46 18.97 -9.11
CA GLY A 530 0.54 19.67 -10.00
C GLY A 530 -0.03 20.99 -9.44
N GLU A 531 0.53 21.50 -8.35
CA GLU A 531 0.12 22.71 -7.63
C GLU A 531 0.89 23.95 -8.15
N SER A 532 0.66 24.32 -9.42
CA SER A 532 1.46 25.35 -10.10
C SER A 532 1.34 26.75 -9.47
N ALA A 533 0.20 27.10 -8.89
CA ALA A 533 0.00 28.41 -8.26
C ALA A 533 0.79 28.52 -6.95
N GLU A 534 0.82 27.45 -6.18
CA GLU A 534 1.58 27.29 -4.94
C GLU A 534 3.09 27.33 -5.22
N ALA A 535 3.53 26.67 -6.29
CA ALA A 535 4.91 26.72 -6.75
C ALA A 535 5.35 28.16 -7.10
N LEU A 536 4.50 28.90 -7.80
CA LEU A 536 4.78 30.30 -8.13
C LEU A 536 4.83 31.19 -6.88
N ARG A 537 3.93 30.97 -5.90
CA ARG A 537 3.98 31.68 -4.61
C ARG A 537 5.28 31.38 -3.86
N ALA A 538 5.70 30.12 -3.82
CA ALA A 538 6.97 29.73 -3.21
C ALA A 538 8.16 30.37 -3.93
N PHE A 539 8.18 30.37 -5.27
CA PHE A 539 9.21 31.05 -6.06
C PHE A 539 9.29 32.54 -5.76
N ASN A 540 8.17 33.26 -5.82
CA ASN A 540 8.13 34.69 -5.55
C ASN A 540 8.64 35.02 -4.15
N ARG A 541 8.27 34.21 -3.15
CA ARG A 541 8.75 34.38 -1.78
C ARG A 541 10.25 34.11 -1.65
N GLY A 542 10.73 33.00 -2.19
CA GLY A 542 12.16 32.65 -2.17
C GLY A 542 13.02 33.67 -2.93
N TYR A 543 12.55 34.15 -4.07
CA TYR A 543 13.26 35.11 -4.93
C TYR A 543 13.32 36.50 -4.32
N ALA A 544 12.29 36.90 -3.57
CA ALA A 544 12.30 38.12 -2.78
C ALA A 544 13.32 38.07 -1.64
N LEU A 545 13.58 36.88 -1.07
CA LEU A 545 14.59 36.67 -0.02
C LEU A 545 16.01 36.61 -0.59
N SER A 546 16.21 35.93 -1.71
CA SER A 546 17.51 35.90 -2.40
C SER A 546 17.36 35.66 -3.90
N LYS A 547 17.91 36.59 -4.68
CA LYS A 547 18.02 36.48 -6.14
C LYS A 547 19.19 35.61 -6.61
N GLN A 548 20.05 35.19 -5.68
CA GLN A 548 21.26 34.42 -5.94
C GLN A 548 21.15 32.98 -5.39
N ASP A 549 20.00 32.59 -4.81
CA ASP A 549 19.84 31.23 -4.33
C ASP A 549 19.63 30.25 -5.49
N SER A 550 20.53 29.26 -5.63
CA SER A 550 20.50 28.29 -6.72
C SER A 550 19.21 27.46 -6.76
N ASN A 551 18.64 27.08 -5.61
CA ASN A 551 17.41 26.27 -5.58
C ASN A 551 16.18 27.10 -5.97
N VAL A 552 16.13 28.36 -5.57
CA VAL A 552 15.07 29.30 -6.00
C VAL A 552 15.16 29.58 -7.49
N LEU A 553 16.36 29.83 -8.02
CA LEU A 553 16.58 30.04 -9.46
C LEU A 553 16.22 28.80 -10.27
N ALA A 554 16.59 27.61 -9.80
CA ALA A 554 16.20 26.34 -10.42
C ALA A 554 14.67 26.15 -10.41
N LEU A 555 13.97 26.53 -9.34
CA LEU A 555 12.50 26.54 -9.32
C LEU A 555 11.93 27.50 -10.37
N GLY A 556 12.49 28.70 -10.50
CA GLY A 556 12.10 29.66 -11.55
C GLY A 556 12.26 29.07 -12.96
N ALA A 557 13.31 28.28 -13.18
CA ALA A 557 13.52 27.56 -14.42
C ALA A 557 12.44 26.49 -14.67
N GLU A 558 12.12 25.67 -13.66
CA GLU A 558 11.09 24.62 -13.78
C GLU A 558 9.68 25.22 -14.01
N ILE A 559 9.34 26.33 -13.35
CA ILE A 559 8.09 27.07 -13.60
C ILE A 559 8.05 27.61 -15.03
N SER A 560 9.17 28.19 -15.50
CA SER A 560 9.27 28.72 -16.86
C SER A 560 9.15 27.60 -17.90
N LYS A 561 9.76 26.44 -17.65
CA LYS A 561 9.64 25.23 -18.47
C LYS A 561 8.19 24.74 -18.51
N ALA A 562 7.52 24.64 -17.37
CA ALA A 562 6.11 24.25 -17.29
C ALA A 562 5.19 25.20 -18.08
N ASN A 563 5.51 26.50 -18.11
CA ASN A 563 4.81 27.51 -18.91
C ASN A 563 5.28 27.60 -20.37
N LYS A 564 6.10 26.65 -20.84
CA LYS A 564 6.66 26.59 -22.20
C LYS A 564 7.54 27.80 -22.58
N ASN A 565 8.05 28.53 -21.61
CA ASN A 565 8.98 29.63 -21.82
C ASN A 565 10.43 29.13 -21.69
N LEU A 566 10.87 28.37 -22.70
CA LEU A 566 12.09 27.56 -22.65
C LEU A 566 13.37 28.41 -22.59
N ASP A 567 13.41 29.56 -23.27
CA ASP A 567 14.58 30.44 -23.24
C ASP A 567 14.80 31.06 -21.86
N ILE A 568 13.71 31.43 -21.17
CA ILE A 568 13.77 31.90 -19.78
C ILE A 568 14.18 30.75 -18.86
N ALA A 569 13.67 29.54 -19.08
CA ALA A 569 14.08 28.37 -18.30
C ALA A 569 15.59 28.08 -18.42
N LEU A 570 16.14 28.12 -19.63
CA LEU A 570 17.59 27.95 -19.88
C LEU A 570 18.43 29.02 -19.17
N ARG A 571 17.97 30.28 -19.17
CA ARG A 571 18.63 31.38 -18.46
C ARG A 571 18.62 31.19 -16.95
N TYR A 572 17.48 30.78 -16.38
CA TYR A 572 17.39 30.51 -14.94
C TYR A 572 18.28 29.34 -14.52
N HIS A 573 18.35 28.24 -15.30
CA HIS A 573 19.29 27.16 -15.00
C HIS A 573 20.75 27.60 -15.14
N ALA A 574 21.09 28.45 -16.11
CA ALA A 574 22.44 29.02 -16.22
C ALA A 574 22.81 29.85 -14.98
N LEU A 575 21.89 30.71 -14.52
CA LEU A 575 22.06 31.48 -13.29
C LEU A 575 22.18 30.56 -12.07
N ALA A 576 21.32 29.56 -11.95
CA ALA A 576 21.37 28.58 -10.87
C ALA A 576 22.71 27.83 -10.84
N ALA A 577 23.28 27.50 -12.00
CA ALA A 577 24.58 26.85 -12.12
C ALA A 577 25.73 27.75 -11.63
N ASN A 578 25.65 29.06 -11.90
CA ASN A 578 26.65 30.04 -11.47
C ASN A 578 26.66 30.23 -9.94
N PHE A 579 25.50 30.12 -9.30
CA PHE A 579 25.36 30.26 -7.85
C PHE A 579 25.28 28.91 -7.10
N ALA A 580 25.56 27.80 -7.77
CA ALA A 580 25.59 26.48 -7.15
C ALA A 580 26.69 26.42 -6.07
N LYS A 581 26.38 25.83 -4.92
CA LYS A 581 27.32 25.73 -3.79
C LYS A 581 28.24 24.53 -3.93
N THR A 582 27.80 23.50 -4.65
CA THR A 582 28.57 22.27 -4.87
C THR A 582 28.76 22.00 -6.36
N ASN A 583 29.79 21.22 -6.68
CA ASN A 583 30.00 20.76 -8.06
C ASN A 583 28.81 19.92 -8.55
N ASP A 584 28.22 19.09 -7.68
CA ASP A 584 27.08 18.26 -8.03
C ASP A 584 25.85 19.10 -8.41
N GLU A 585 25.52 20.11 -7.60
CA GLU A 585 24.43 21.07 -7.87
C GLU A 585 24.64 21.76 -9.22
N ARG A 586 25.85 22.25 -9.50
CA ARG A 586 26.20 22.91 -10.76
C ARG A 586 25.99 21.98 -11.95
N LEU A 587 26.50 20.75 -11.85
CA LEU A 587 26.34 19.73 -12.88
C LEU A 587 24.87 19.36 -13.11
N THR A 588 24.05 19.30 -12.04
CA THR A 588 22.61 19.06 -12.16
C THR A 588 21.90 20.20 -12.89
N GLN A 589 22.33 21.45 -12.74
CA GLN A 589 21.74 22.54 -13.54
C GLN A 589 22.10 22.41 -15.03
N HIS A 590 23.33 22.03 -15.36
CA HIS A 590 23.72 21.75 -16.76
C HIS A 590 22.94 20.58 -17.36
N GLU A 591 22.68 19.55 -16.56
CA GLU A 591 21.82 18.42 -16.94
C GLU A 591 20.42 18.88 -17.34
N ARG A 592 19.81 19.79 -16.56
CA ARG A 592 18.49 20.36 -16.87
C ARG A 592 18.50 21.24 -18.11
N GLN A 593 19.59 21.96 -18.37
CA GLN A 593 19.74 22.70 -19.62
C GLN A 593 19.78 21.75 -20.81
N ALA A 594 20.53 20.66 -20.71
CA ALA A 594 20.61 19.63 -21.75
C ALA A 594 19.24 18.98 -22.01
N GLU A 595 18.48 18.67 -20.94
CA GLU A 595 17.11 18.14 -21.02
C GLU A 595 16.18 19.07 -21.81
N ILE A 596 16.21 20.38 -21.51
CA ILE A 596 15.38 21.38 -22.20
C ILE A 596 15.76 21.45 -23.69
N LEU A 597 17.05 21.51 -24.00
CA LEU A 597 17.53 21.57 -25.38
C LEU A 597 17.07 20.34 -26.18
N CYS A 598 17.29 19.14 -25.65
CA CYS A 598 16.94 17.91 -26.36
C CYS A 598 15.43 17.69 -26.43
N TYR A 599 14.76 17.54 -25.29
CA TYR A 599 13.37 17.04 -25.27
C TYR A 599 12.31 18.10 -25.51
N PHE A 600 12.62 19.38 -25.28
CA PHE A 600 11.64 20.47 -25.39
C PHE A 600 11.90 21.39 -26.59
N GLN A 601 13.15 21.52 -27.03
CA GLN A 601 13.51 22.31 -28.23
C GLN A 601 13.90 21.43 -29.43
N ASN A 602 13.94 20.11 -29.29
CA ASN A 602 14.35 19.16 -30.34
C ASN A 602 15.78 19.44 -30.88
N LYS A 603 16.69 19.85 -29.98
CA LYS A 603 18.10 20.16 -30.24
C LYS A 603 19.01 19.21 -29.46
N CYS A 604 18.83 17.91 -29.68
CA CYS A 604 19.51 16.90 -28.87
C CYS A 604 21.04 16.89 -29.05
N GLU A 605 21.56 17.30 -30.21
CA GLU A 605 23.00 17.47 -30.42
C GLU A 605 23.59 18.58 -29.55
N GLU A 606 22.85 19.67 -29.34
CA GLU A 606 23.26 20.75 -28.43
C GLU A 606 23.21 20.27 -26.97
N GLY A 607 22.16 19.53 -26.59
CA GLY A 607 22.05 18.92 -25.25
C GLY A 607 23.18 17.92 -24.98
N ALA A 608 23.50 17.05 -25.95
CA ALA A 608 24.58 16.08 -25.83
C ALA A 608 25.95 16.75 -25.71
N ARG A 609 26.15 17.87 -26.42
CA ARG A 609 27.36 18.70 -26.27
C ARG A 609 27.49 19.25 -24.85
N VAL A 610 26.40 19.66 -24.21
CA VAL A 610 26.42 20.07 -22.79
C VAL A 610 26.90 18.92 -21.90
N TYR A 611 26.42 17.69 -22.12
CA TYR A 611 26.93 16.53 -21.39
C TYR A 611 28.43 16.31 -21.61
N GLU A 612 28.88 16.23 -22.86
CA GLU A 612 30.29 15.98 -23.20
C GLU A 612 31.21 17.09 -22.69
N GLU A 613 30.79 18.36 -22.77
CA GLU A 613 31.65 19.49 -22.41
C GLU A 613 31.66 19.84 -20.93
N LYS A 614 30.55 19.63 -20.23
CA LYS A 614 30.34 20.12 -18.86
C LYS A 614 30.20 19.00 -17.84
N ILE A 615 29.72 17.82 -18.22
CA ILE A 615 29.36 16.74 -17.28
C ILE A 615 30.34 15.57 -17.37
N LEU A 616 30.59 15.04 -18.58
CA LEU A 616 31.33 13.80 -18.80
C LEU A 616 32.85 13.95 -18.76
N LYS A 617 33.40 15.19 -18.78
CA LYS A 617 34.85 15.44 -18.62
C LYS A 617 35.39 15.08 -17.22
N GLY A 618 34.52 14.97 -16.22
CA GLY A 618 34.89 14.60 -14.85
C GLY A 618 34.74 13.10 -14.58
N LYS A 619 34.60 12.73 -13.30
CA LYS A 619 34.05 11.42 -12.89
C LYS A 619 32.56 11.61 -12.54
N PRO A 620 31.66 11.66 -13.53
CA PRO A 620 30.24 11.87 -13.26
C PRO A 620 29.66 10.67 -12.52
N HIS A 621 28.78 10.95 -11.57
CA HIS A 621 28.02 9.93 -10.86
C HIS A 621 27.12 9.12 -11.81
N ARG A 622 26.84 7.84 -11.51
CA ARG A 622 26.07 6.91 -12.36
C ARG A 622 24.73 7.46 -12.88
N TRP A 623 24.03 8.26 -12.08
CA TRP A 623 22.77 8.91 -12.51
C TRP A 623 22.96 9.87 -13.70
N LYS A 624 24.08 10.58 -13.73
CA LYS A 624 24.42 11.51 -14.82
C LYS A 624 24.85 10.76 -16.08
N LEU A 625 25.50 9.61 -15.91
CA LEU A 625 25.79 8.69 -17.01
C LEU A 625 24.50 8.16 -17.66
N HIS A 626 23.52 7.75 -16.85
CA HIS A 626 22.21 7.31 -17.34
C HIS A 626 21.43 8.39 -18.08
N ASN A 627 21.36 9.60 -17.52
CA ASN A 627 20.63 10.67 -18.20
C ASN A 627 21.33 11.09 -19.52
N ALA A 628 22.66 11.01 -19.58
CA ALA A 628 23.39 11.13 -20.84
C ALA A 628 23.04 9.99 -21.80
N ALA A 629 22.96 8.74 -21.32
CA ALA A 629 22.61 7.58 -22.13
C ALA A 629 21.20 7.69 -22.73
N LEU A 630 20.19 8.09 -21.95
CA LEU A 630 18.83 8.36 -22.43
C LEU A 630 18.80 9.41 -23.54
N MET A 631 19.67 10.42 -23.45
CA MET A 631 19.81 11.44 -24.49
C MET A 631 20.40 10.86 -25.76
N TYR A 632 21.49 10.09 -25.67
CA TYR A 632 22.06 9.39 -26.82
C TYR A 632 21.10 8.37 -27.44
N GLN A 633 20.30 7.70 -26.63
CA GLN A 633 19.23 6.80 -27.07
C GLN A 633 18.18 7.57 -27.88
N SER A 634 17.75 8.77 -27.44
CA SER A 634 16.79 9.61 -28.18
C SER A 634 17.31 10.07 -29.55
N MET A 635 18.63 10.25 -29.68
CA MET A 635 19.31 10.54 -30.96
C MET A 635 19.57 9.29 -31.80
N LYS A 636 19.07 8.12 -31.37
CA LYS A 636 19.34 6.81 -31.97
C LYS A 636 20.83 6.41 -31.99
N ASN A 637 21.64 7.05 -31.16
CA ASN A 637 23.03 6.68 -30.94
C ASN A 637 23.12 5.63 -29.81
N TYR A 638 22.53 4.46 -30.09
CA TYR A 638 22.38 3.37 -29.14
C TYR A 638 23.72 2.83 -28.63
N LYS A 639 24.78 2.87 -29.45
CA LYS A 639 26.12 2.43 -29.06
C LYS A 639 26.69 3.28 -27.92
N ARG A 640 26.58 4.62 -28.04
CA ARG A 640 27.04 5.54 -26.99
C ARG A 640 26.19 5.43 -25.73
N ALA A 641 24.87 5.23 -25.88
CA ALA A 641 23.98 4.98 -24.74
C ALA A 641 24.43 3.74 -23.94
N ILE A 642 24.66 2.61 -24.62
CA ILE A 642 25.12 1.37 -23.98
C ILE A 642 26.48 1.57 -23.27
N GLU A 643 27.42 2.28 -23.88
CA GLU A 643 28.73 2.56 -23.27
C GLU A 643 28.59 3.31 -21.93
N LEU A 644 27.74 4.34 -21.90
CA LEU A 644 27.51 5.15 -20.72
C LEU A 644 26.80 4.37 -19.62
N GLU A 645 25.82 3.54 -19.95
CA GLU A 645 25.13 2.69 -18.96
C GLU A 645 26.03 1.59 -18.40
N ARG A 646 26.94 1.02 -19.22
CA ARG A 646 27.93 0.06 -18.73
C ARG A 646 28.86 0.69 -17.70
N LYS A 647 29.30 1.93 -17.94
CA LYS A 647 30.05 2.70 -16.93
C LYS A 647 29.21 2.95 -15.68
N ALA A 648 27.91 3.22 -15.82
CA ALA A 648 27.01 3.42 -14.68
C ALA A 648 26.84 2.14 -13.81
N LEU A 649 27.08 0.96 -14.38
CA LEU A 649 27.01 -0.33 -13.70
C LEU A 649 28.33 -0.75 -13.01
N GLU A 650 29.45 -0.05 -13.24
CA GLU A 650 30.73 -0.34 -12.57
C GLU A 650 30.62 -0.19 -11.03
N ASP A 651 29.75 0.69 -10.57
CA ASP A 651 29.47 0.94 -9.14
C ASP A 651 28.47 -0.07 -8.51
N GLY A 652 28.00 -1.06 -9.28
CA GLY A 652 27.10 -2.12 -8.84
C GLY A 652 25.76 -2.18 -9.59
N PRO A 653 24.91 -3.18 -9.28
CA PRO A 653 23.67 -3.44 -10.01
C PRO A 653 22.70 -2.25 -9.98
N TRP A 654 22.11 -1.92 -11.13
CA TRP A 654 21.12 -0.85 -11.23
C TRP A 654 20.11 -1.11 -12.36
N GLY A 655 18.86 -1.35 -11.98
CA GLY A 655 17.82 -1.80 -12.92
C GLY A 655 17.50 -0.83 -14.05
N MET A 656 17.57 0.49 -13.82
CA MET A 656 17.30 1.48 -14.88
C MET A 656 18.39 1.49 -15.96
N ALA A 657 19.65 1.30 -15.59
CA ALA A 657 20.74 1.17 -16.55
C ALA A 657 20.62 -0.13 -17.38
N GLN A 658 20.25 -1.23 -16.73
CA GLN A 658 20.00 -2.51 -17.41
C GLN A 658 18.87 -2.39 -18.44
N GLN A 659 17.76 -1.74 -18.07
CA GLN A 659 16.65 -1.50 -18.98
C GLN A 659 17.08 -0.71 -20.23
N VAL A 660 17.80 0.40 -20.08
CA VAL A 660 18.25 1.22 -21.22
C VAL A 660 19.24 0.45 -22.11
N ILE A 661 20.11 -0.39 -21.53
CA ILE A 661 20.98 -1.29 -22.30
C ILE A 661 20.15 -2.27 -23.12
N SER A 662 19.16 -2.93 -22.51
CA SER A 662 18.25 -3.85 -23.16
C SER A 662 17.51 -3.19 -24.32
N GLU A 663 16.88 -2.03 -24.10
CA GLU A 663 16.17 -1.26 -25.11
C GLU A 663 17.09 -0.79 -26.26
N SER A 664 18.27 -0.26 -25.93
CA SER A 664 19.23 0.22 -26.94
C SER A 664 19.77 -0.91 -27.82
N ARG A 665 20.02 -2.09 -27.24
CA ARG A 665 20.43 -3.29 -27.99
C ARG A 665 19.29 -3.79 -28.89
N LEU A 666 18.05 -3.79 -28.38
CA LEU A 666 16.88 -4.14 -29.19
C LEU A 666 16.78 -3.23 -30.42
N SER A 667 16.87 -1.91 -30.26
CA SER A 667 16.81 -0.99 -31.40
C SER A 667 17.94 -1.21 -32.43
N LEU A 668 19.15 -1.60 -31.99
CA LEU A 668 20.24 -1.98 -32.91
C LEU A 668 19.92 -3.27 -33.68
N ILE A 669 19.32 -4.25 -33.02
CA ILE A 669 18.88 -5.51 -33.63
C ILE A 669 17.75 -5.24 -34.63
N GLU A 670 16.78 -4.39 -34.28
CA GLU A 670 15.70 -3.93 -35.16
C GLU A 670 16.24 -3.30 -36.44
N ALA A 671 17.17 -2.35 -36.32
CA ALA A 671 17.80 -1.72 -37.47
C ALA A 671 18.55 -2.74 -38.35
N LYS A 672 19.21 -3.74 -37.73
CA LYS A 672 19.87 -4.84 -38.43
C LYS A 672 18.83 -5.68 -39.19
N ILE A 673 17.71 -6.05 -38.56
CA ILE A 673 16.61 -6.79 -39.21
C ILE A 673 16.02 -6.00 -40.39
N GLU A 674 15.77 -4.71 -40.24
CA GLU A 674 15.27 -3.85 -41.32
C GLU A 674 16.25 -3.76 -42.49
N SER A 675 17.56 -3.66 -42.20
CA SER A 675 18.60 -3.65 -43.23
C SER A 675 18.67 -4.98 -44.01
N MET A 676 18.41 -6.10 -43.33
CA MET A 676 18.38 -7.43 -43.93
C MET A 676 17.10 -7.69 -44.74
N GLY A 677 15.95 -7.13 -44.32
CA GLY A 677 14.68 -7.22 -45.05
C GLY A 677 14.69 -6.58 -46.45
N ARG A 678 15.68 -5.73 -46.74
CA ARG A 678 15.93 -5.18 -48.09
C ARG A 678 16.79 -6.09 -48.98
N MET A 679 17.30 -7.21 -48.46
CA MET A 679 18.11 -8.20 -49.18
C MET A 679 17.37 -9.55 -49.23
N ASN A 680 17.10 -10.07 -50.43
CA ASN A 680 16.26 -11.25 -50.65
C ASN A 680 16.72 -12.55 -49.92
N GLN A 681 15.77 -13.19 -49.23
CA GLN A 681 15.52 -14.63 -48.98
C GLN A 681 16.62 -15.63 -48.53
N LYS A 682 17.83 -15.22 -48.13
CA LYS A 682 18.78 -16.13 -47.42
C LYS A 682 19.44 -15.47 -46.20
N THR A 683 18.64 -14.93 -45.29
CA THR A 683 19.16 -14.32 -44.06
C THR A 683 19.31 -15.38 -42.97
N ASP A 684 20.53 -15.60 -42.49
CA ASP A 684 20.80 -16.40 -41.29
C ASP A 684 20.50 -15.57 -40.03
N PHE A 685 19.47 -15.97 -39.30
CA PHE A 685 19.06 -15.33 -38.04
C PHE A 685 19.81 -15.86 -36.82
N GLY A 686 20.65 -16.91 -36.97
CA GLY A 686 21.38 -17.55 -35.88
C GLY A 686 22.19 -16.59 -34.99
N PRO A 687 22.99 -15.68 -35.56
CA PRO A 687 23.74 -14.70 -34.77
C PRO A 687 22.85 -13.75 -33.96
N ILE A 688 21.69 -13.35 -34.51
CA ILE A 688 20.76 -12.44 -33.81
C ILE A 688 19.98 -13.18 -32.73
N ASN A 689 19.56 -14.42 -33.00
CA ASN A 689 18.87 -15.25 -32.01
C ASN A 689 19.80 -15.55 -30.82
N LYS A 690 21.10 -15.79 -31.08
CA LYS A 690 22.11 -15.97 -30.03
C LYS A 690 22.27 -14.72 -29.18
N GLU A 691 22.37 -13.54 -29.80
CA GLU A 691 22.49 -12.26 -29.10
C GLU A 691 21.24 -11.97 -28.24
N LEU A 692 20.04 -12.20 -28.77
CA LEU A 692 18.79 -12.05 -28.00
C LEU A 692 18.65 -13.06 -26.87
N ALA A 693 19.12 -14.31 -27.06
CA ALA A 693 19.10 -15.33 -26.02
C ALA A 693 20.08 -15.00 -24.89
N GLU A 694 21.23 -14.41 -25.20
CA GLU A 694 22.16 -13.87 -24.20
C GLU A 694 21.53 -12.69 -23.43
N MET A 695 20.89 -11.75 -24.15
CA MET A 695 20.17 -10.65 -23.50
C MET A 695 19.02 -11.14 -22.61
N TYR A 696 18.30 -12.19 -23.02
CA TYR A 696 17.23 -12.78 -22.21
C TYR A 696 17.75 -13.48 -20.94
N LYS A 697 18.98 -14.00 -20.96
CA LYS A 697 19.63 -14.50 -19.72
C LYS A 697 20.01 -13.37 -18.78
N GLU A 698 20.38 -12.21 -19.32
CA GLU A 698 20.75 -11.01 -18.55
C GLU A 698 19.51 -10.29 -18.00
N ASP A 699 18.40 -10.26 -18.74
CA ASP A 699 17.17 -9.53 -18.41
C ASP A 699 15.91 -10.29 -18.86
N ARG A 700 15.57 -11.32 -18.08
CA ARG A 700 14.53 -12.33 -18.41
C ARG A 700 13.11 -11.77 -18.48
N HIS A 701 12.88 -10.57 -17.94
CA HIS A 701 11.55 -9.96 -17.83
C HIS A 701 11.37 -8.74 -18.74
N HIS A 702 12.29 -8.50 -19.68
CA HIS A 702 12.16 -7.40 -20.61
C HIS A 702 11.18 -7.74 -21.75
N ALA A 703 10.01 -7.10 -21.76
CA ALA A 703 8.94 -7.34 -22.75
C ALA A 703 9.44 -7.22 -24.20
N GLY A 704 10.33 -6.27 -24.48
CA GLY A 704 10.90 -6.09 -25.82
C GLY A 704 11.82 -7.23 -26.27
N ILE A 705 12.58 -7.84 -25.35
CA ILE A 705 13.47 -8.97 -25.67
C ILE A 705 12.64 -10.19 -26.03
N LEU A 706 11.65 -10.49 -25.19
CA LEU A 706 10.69 -11.56 -25.42
C LEU A 706 9.95 -11.37 -26.74
N ALA A 707 9.44 -10.17 -27.04
CA ALA A 707 8.76 -9.90 -28.30
C ALA A 707 9.66 -10.10 -29.53
N MET A 708 10.93 -9.69 -29.46
CA MET A 708 11.89 -9.96 -30.53
C MET A 708 12.21 -11.45 -30.66
N LEU A 709 12.41 -12.17 -29.56
CA LEU A 709 12.61 -13.61 -29.58
C LEU A 709 11.41 -14.33 -30.22
N VAL A 710 10.17 -13.94 -29.88
CA VAL A 710 8.97 -14.46 -30.54
C VAL A 710 9.02 -14.17 -32.04
N ARG A 711 9.28 -12.92 -32.43
CA ARG A 711 9.30 -12.49 -33.84
C ARG A 711 10.35 -13.24 -34.66
N ILE A 712 11.59 -13.33 -34.17
CA ILE A 712 12.69 -13.95 -34.91
C ILE A 712 12.51 -15.45 -35.00
N ASN A 713 12.15 -16.13 -33.91
CA ASN A 713 11.91 -17.57 -33.94
C ASN A 713 10.68 -17.91 -34.80
N SER A 714 9.66 -17.04 -34.84
CA SER A 714 8.53 -17.19 -35.78
C SER A 714 8.96 -17.06 -37.24
N ILE A 715 9.78 -16.05 -37.58
CA ILE A 715 10.29 -15.87 -38.95
C ILE A 715 11.22 -17.02 -39.35
N ALA A 716 12.11 -17.45 -38.45
CA ALA A 716 13.00 -18.58 -38.67
C ALA A 716 12.21 -19.88 -38.90
N ALA A 717 11.13 -20.11 -38.14
CA ALA A 717 10.22 -21.22 -38.36
C ALA A 717 9.53 -21.15 -39.74
N MET A 718 9.15 -19.95 -40.20
CA MET A 718 8.52 -19.77 -41.53
C MET A 718 9.50 -19.98 -42.69
N VAL A 719 10.73 -19.47 -42.59
CA VAL A 719 11.75 -19.55 -43.66
C VAL A 719 12.41 -20.93 -43.72
N GLY A 720 12.60 -21.57 -42.56
CA GLY A 720 13.31 -22.85 -42.43
C GLY A 720 12.44 -24.06 -42.08
N GLN A 721 11.12 -23.90 -41.93
CA GLN A 721 10.19 -24.97 -41.55
C GLN A 721 10.59 -25.78 -40.30
N SER A 722 11.13 -25.14 -39.27
CA SER A 722 11.65 -25.79 -38.05
C SER A 722 10.65 -25.74 -36.89
N GLU A 723 10.24 -26.91 -36.39
CA GLU A 723 9.34 -27.05 -35.22
C GLU A 723 9.96 -26.52 -33.93
N ASP A 724 11.29 -26.63 -33.76
CA ASP A 724 12.00 -26.16 -32.57
C ASP A 724 11.90 -24.62 -32.42
N ASN A 725 12.07 -23.90 -33.53
CA ASN A 725 11.90 -22.44 -33.53
C ASN A 725 10.44 -22.04 -33.25
N LEU A 726 9.47 -22.82 -33.73
CA LEU A 726 8.05 -22.58 -33.42
C LEU A 726 7.74 -22.84 -31.93
N ALA A 727 8.31 -23.89 -31.34
CA ALA A 727 8.17 -24.19 -29.92
C ALA A 727 8.75 -23.08 -29.05
N LEU A 728 9.96 -22.61 -29.38
CA LEU A 728 10.60 -21.47 -28.70
C LEU A 728 9.78 -20.19 -28.85
N ALA A 729 9.27 -19.89 -30.04
CA ALA A 729 8.41 -18.72 -30.25
C ALA A 729 7.14 -18.77 -29.38
N ASN A 730 6.50 -19.93 -29.25
CA ASN A 730 5.32 -20.10 -28.40
C ASN A 730 5.68 -19.97 -26.91
N GLN A 731 6.80 -20.56 -26.48
CA GLN A 731 7.29 -20.42 -25.10
C GLN A 731 7.49 -18.95 -24.73
N TYR A 732 8.25 -18.21 -25.54
CA TYR A 732 8.49 -16.79 -25.30
C TYR A 732 7.21 -15.94 -25.40
N ALA A 733 6.22 -16.35 -26.19
CA ALA A 733 4.94 -15.66 -26.28
C ALA A 733 4.09 -15.81 -25.01
N GLU A 734 4.10 -16.98 -24.37
CA GLU A 734 3.43 -17.16 -23.07
C GLU A 734 4.14 -16.35 -21.98
N GLU A 735 5.47 -16.36 -21.96
CA GLU A 735 6.25 -15.54 -21.03
C GLU A 735 6.01 -14.04 -21.26
N LEU A 736 5.88 -13.59 -22.52
CA LEU A 736 5.56 -12.21 -22.86
C LEU A 736 4.17 -11.81 -22.38
N LYS A 737 3.15 -12.68 -22.46
CA LYS A 737 1.81 -12.38 -21.94
C LYS A 737 1.84 -12.12 -20.44
N VAL A 738 2.63 -12.90 -19.72
CA VAL A 738 2.85 -12.75 -18.28
C VAL A 738 3.51 -11.39 -18.00
N VAL A 739 4.63 -11.07 -18.67
CA VAL A 739 5.32 -9.78 -18.52
C VAL A 739 4.44 -8.59 -18.93
N ALA A 740 3.64 -8.71 -19.98
CA ALA A 740 2.77 -7.65 -20.48
C ALA A 740 1.58 -7.36 -19.55
N HIS A 741 1.17 -8.34 -18.75
CA HIS A 741 0.20 -8.15 -17.67
C HIS A 741 0.79 -7.32 -16.51
N GLU A 742 2.09 -7.49 -16.24
CA GLU A 742 2.81 -6.82 -15.14
C GLU A 742 3.23 -5.39 -15.46
N ASN A 743 3.63 -5.12 -16.71
CA ASN A 743 4.00 -3.78 -17.17
C ASN A 743 3.29 -3.43 -18.49
N PRO A 744 1.97 -3.10 -18.45
CA PRO A 744 1.19 -2.85 -19.65
C PRO A 744 1.69 -1.66 -20.48
N GLU A 745 2.31 -0.68 -19.82
CA GLU A 745 2.83 0.53 -20.47
C GLU A 745 4.15 0.24 -21.22
N GLY A 746 5.08 -0.51 -20.60
CA GLY A 746 6.31 -0.97 -21.24
C GLY A 746 6.11 -2.08 -22.28
N ALA A 747 5.03 -2.86 -22.16
CA ALA A 747 4.72 -3.93 -23.11
C ALA A 747 3.82 -3.51 -24.28
N ARG A 748 3.38 -2.25 -24.34
CA ARG A 748 2.40 -1.80 -25.35
C ARG A 748 2.89 -2.00 -26.79
N ASN A 749 4.13 -1.64 -27.08
CA ASN A 749 4.76 -1.84 -28.39
C ASN A 749 5.09 -3.33 -28.63
N ALA A 750 5.51 -4.05 -27.58
CA ALA A 750 5.79 -5.49 -27.63
C ALA A 750 4.54 -6.32 -27.97
N ILE A 751 3.36 -5.93 -27.47
CA ILE A 751 2.07 -6.56 -27.78
C ILE A 751 1.67 -6.33 -29.24
N GLU A 752 1.95 -5.17 -29.83
CA GLU A 752 1.71 -4.96 -31.27
C GLU A 752 2.62 -5.84 -32.12
N HIS A 753 3.92 -5.91 -31.80
CA HIS A 753 4.83 -6.83 -32.48
C HIS A 753 4.42 -8.29 -32.34
N LEU A 754 3.92 -8.69 -31.15
CA LEU A 754 3.36 -10.02 -30.92
C LEU A 754 2.13 -10.27 -31.80
N LYS A 755 1.21 -9.30 -31.93
CA LYS A 755 0.04 -9.43 -32.82
C LYS A 755 0.46 -9.62 -34.27
N THR A 756 1.44 -8.86 -34.75
CA THR A 756 2.00 -9.01 -36.09
C THR A 756 2.69 -10.36 -36.28
N ALA A 757 3.53 -10.79 -35.32
CA ALA A 757 4.22 -12.07 -35.37
C ALA A 757 3.23 -13.26 -35.31
N MET A 758 2.23 -13.21 -34.43
CA MET A 758 1.19 -14.23 -34.33
C MET A 758 0.29 -14.28 -35.55
N SER A 759 0.04 -13.15 -36.22
CA SER A 759 -0.63 -13.13 -37.52
C SER A 759 0.20 -13.85 -38.59
N LEU A 760 1.51 -13.65 -38.60
CA LEU A 760 2.44 -14.33 -39.50
C LEU A 760 2.50 -15.84 -39.23
N VAL A 761 2.59 -16.25 -37.95
CA VAL A 761 2.55 -17.66 -37.53
C VAL A 761 1.23 -18.33 -37.92
N ARG A 762 0.09 -17.66 -37.74
CA ARG A 762 -1.23 -18.18 -38.14
C ARG A 762 -1.39 -18.33 -39.65
N SER A 763 -0.65 -17.53 -40.43
CA SER A 763 -0.63 -17.60 -41.89
C SER A 763 0.36 -18.63 -42.45
N ALA A 764 1.22 -19.21 -41.60
CA ALA A 764 2.15 -20.24 -42.02
C ALA A 764 1.37 -21.53 -42.37
N PRO A 765 1.72 -22.22 -43.47
CA PRO A 765 1.05 -23.46 -43.86
C PRO A 765 1.13 -24.48 -42.73
N LYS A 766 -0.02 -25.08 -42.38
CA LYS A 766 -0.12 -26.09 -41.32
C LYS A 766 0.77 -27.27 -41.65
N PHE A 767 1.70 -27.60 -40.75
CA PHE A 767 2.50 -28.80 -40.85
C PHE A 767 1.59 -30.03 -40.86
N GLY A 768 1.66 -30.79 -41.95
CA GLY A 768 0.98 -32.06 -42.08
C GLY A 768 1.60 -33.07 -41.12
N GLY A 769 0.88 -33.33 -40.03
CA GLY A 769 0.99 -34.42 -39.07
C GLY A 769 2.22 -35.32 -39.11
N ARG A 770 3.05 -35.20 -38.07
CA ARG A 770 3.45 -36.31 -37.19
C ARG A 770 3.91 -35.70 -35.87
N THR A 771 3.19 -36.00 -34.80
CA THR A 771 3.61 -35.74 -33.42
C THR A 771 5.06 -36.22 -33.21
N PRO A 772 6.00 -35.36 -32.82
CA PRO A 772 7.24 -35.81 -32.22
C PRO A 772 6.92 -36.36 -30.83
N ALA A 773 7.40 -37.56 -30.53
CA ALA A 773 7.41 -38.10 -29.19
C ALA A 773 8.07 -37.10 -28.23
N ALA A 774 7.57 -37.04 -27.00
CA ALA A 774 8.09 -36.21 -25.92
C ALA A 774 9.63 -36.24 -25.87
N ALA A 775 10.26 -35.12 -26.22
CA ALA A 775 11.66 -34.87 -25.94
C ALA A 775 11.74 -34.21 -24.56
N SER A 776 12.23 -35.00 -23.60
CA SER A 776 12.63 -34.62 -22.25
C SER A 776 13.60 -33.44 -22.24
N ALA A 777 13.48 -32.60 -21.21
CA ALA A 777 14.47 -31.61 -20.83
C ALA A 777 15.89 -32.23 -20.74
N PRO A 778 16.96 -31.45 -21.02
CA PRO A 778 18.32 -31.94 -20.84
C PRO A 778 18.65 -32.00 -19.35
N ASP A 779 18.61 -33.20 -18.78
CA ASP A 779 19.31 -33.48 -17.53
C ASP A 779 20.80 -33.76 -17.79
N GLU A 780 21.59 -33.27 -16.86
CA GLU A 780 23.03 -33.12 -16.89
C GLU A 780 23.81 -34.45 -16.97
N LEU A 781 24.97 -34.37 -17.61
CA LEU A 781 26.25 -35.04 -17.27
C LEU A 781 26.17 -36.27 -16.34
N GLY A 782 26.47 -37.47 -16.87
CA GLY A 782 27.06 -38.50 -16.01
C GLY A 782 26.91 -39.98 -16.41
N GLN A 783 27.89 -40.46 -17.18
CA GLN A 783 28.53 -41.78 -17.05
C GLN A 783 27.79 -43.08 -17.42
N LYS A 784 28.29 -43.66 -18.52
CA LYS A 784 28.78 -45.04 -18.68
C LYS A 784 27.84 -46.21 -18.31
N GLY A 785 27.29 -46.83 -19.34
CA GLY A 785 27.04 -48.27 -19.31
C GLY A 785 28.35 -49.03 -19.52
N ASP A 786 28.68 -49.91 -18.57
CA ASP A 786 29.50 -51.10 -18.84
C ASP A 786 28.63 -52.36 -18.72
N LYS A 787 29.01 -53.36 -19.50
CA LYS A 787 28.18 -54.43 -20.05
C LYS A 787 27.96 -55.63 -19.11
N ARG A 788 26.87 -56.37 -19.41
CA ARG A 788 26.57 -57.80 -19.08
C ARG A 788 26.30 -58.05 -17.59
N LYS A 789 25.12 -58.51 -17.18
CA LYS A 789 24.41 -59.75 -17.54
C LYS A 789 22.94 -59.63 -17.20
#